data_AF-A0A2E9H0E6-F1
#
_entry.id   AF-A0A2E9H0E6-F1
#
_cell.length_a   1.000
_cell.length_b   1.000
_cell.length_c   1.000
_cell.angle_alpha   90.00
_cell.angle_beta   90.00
_cell.angle_gamma   90.00
#
_symmetry.space_group_name_H-M   'P 1'
#
loop_
_entity.id
_entity.type
_entity.pdbx_description
1 polymer ?
#
loop_
_entity_poly.entity_id
_entity_poly.type
_entity_poly.pdbx_seq_one_letter_code
_entity_poly.pdbx_strand_id
1 'polypeptide(L)'
;MTSHTVTDLLQDNHGFLWIATRNGLQRFDGVLFEHYKAGRQPFHLPSNHIIDLWFNDHQLWVATAKGVAYFDYQQNRFYRHPDFTPKDGILPPQVSRIVASPSNDLLLLAEQRLWRATKQDATPLTLSYNGDPLSAIVNIHMGERWIWLAEADGSIYVWDGQSFDVFKITQQNPITEKLPAVGFNHILQRGDEIWLAHDHGLLLLDSDYRLQQTLDNQTDLNSSTAINRVAYVDSGHLLLGTASGIKILETSSSKPAYLSDQHELSLPPLLLVNAFTVDHLKRLWVGAENGGLYQFSMRRSALNFDILMDVGLTNELAGLALPETLKHYTTVLKDYDGFFWLTSEVGLVKYDPQLQRMVEVYPLPASPQHNVVQIELFAEQLFLVDQKQGLLIFDIGEKRWRSPPSNRSFFAQENLRLALNDDLIWVADEHNAVAIDEFFNLVKQLPLEQSANLTDLRPLFVSSEQRQQTLHVDFVGPLAPDPKQVQYRYRLFDIMDEWQYTTRPLQPITFERLPADTYELHIQASTNGAKWGPKYQQQFVIEGPWWQSTWAIAGYILLSIALAFLGVAWLRRLHQHQRQQQQLNQSLSQAVQCSGDQFWDWQIQDHELTRYNIWSDCPDFPVDGIRNGFISNTNIHPNDLERVQQCINPLVNGAETHFETSYRIKNNDKWLWVMDRGQVSETTETGIPIRIQGALTDISGMINSEERLNMLALSLTNISDGICIFDRFFRKREVNKAYESITGYQREQALDQPFVLAAYDQEFTDQIKRSVFKEGSWRGELSDIRADGSEFLMELTLDTVNNENGEIELIVASFSDITERRDTENELRRLSNTDSLTGLPNRSYFQVSHSNLVRKKIPHALLVFDLDDFKKINDSIGHEVGDELLCRVAERLTDIGRRQDTLYRLGGDEFGLLVEDSTDINTISLLASQINNEIAQPYEIQQHEVVIGSSIGIVFYPHDASTSQELLQKADTAMYHAKQRGGNCYQFFSQSMNENAIRRLHIEHELRSAIRDNRVEVFYQPKIEVVSQHIAGIEALARIRREDGTIMSPADFIPLAEETGLIVPLSEQVLRRACRDMKEFLKLPGSPRHVAINLSARQFLTSSLAFQVESILADEQMHPRHIEFEITEGMVMSDPERAITMLENLADMGVQLALDDFGTGYSSLAYLKRFPLHTLKIDKAFVDDISTDDKDRNMVASIVAMAHNLGLKVVAEGVESKTQLEILKTLRCEFIQGFYFSEPMQADDFIRYIEQHQTATTR
;
A
#
# COMPACT_ATOMS: atom_id res chain seq x y z
N MET A 1 8.59 -11.68 -3.47
CA MET A 1 7.67 -12.69 -2.90
C MET A 1 6.27 -12.11 -2.71
N THR A 2 5.21 -12.92 -2.69
CA THR A 2 3.79 -12.46 -2.62
C THR A 2 3.20 -12.34 -1.20
N SER A 3 3.95 -12.70 -0.15
CA SER A 3 3.54 -12.62 1.27
C SER A 3 4.76 -12.49 2.17
N HIS A 4 4.67 -11.68 3.22
CA HIS A 4 5.72 -11.51 4.24
C HIS A 4 5.77 -12.66 5.26
N THR A 5 4.79 -13.58 5.27
CA THR A 5 4.77 -14.72 6.19
C THR A 5 5.09 -16.02 5.48
N VAL A 6 6.26 -16.59 5.82
CA VAL A 6 6.69 -17.94 5.44
C VAL A 6 6.19 -18.91 6.50
N THR A 7 5.47 -19.95 6.08
CA THR A 7 4.88 -20.96 6.96
C THR A 7 5.75 -22.22 7.06
N ASP A 8 6.37 -22.62 5.95
CA ASP A 8 7.29 -23.77 5.92
C ASP A 8 8.35 -23.64 4.81
N LEU A 9 9.47 -24.35 4.97
CA LEU A 9 10.59 -24.38 4.01
C LEU A 9 11.11 -25.79 3.85
N LEU A 10 11.32 -26.22 2.60
CA LEU A 10 11.83 -27.54 2.29
C LEU A 10 12.70 -27.50 1.03
N GLN A 11 13.90 -28.11 1.06
CA GLN A 11 14.63 -28.40 -0.18
C GLN A 11 14.35 -29.84 -0.61
N ASP A 12 13.98 -30.03 -1.87
CA ASP A 12 13.77 -31.37 -2.44
C ASP A 12 15.08 -32.00 -2.95
N ASN A 13 15.06 -33.30 -3.26
CA ASN A 13 16.23 -34.04 -3.74
C ASN A 13 16.74 -33.58 -5.12
N HIS A 14 15.97 -32.76 -5.83
CA HIS A 14 16.38 -32.17 -7.11
C HIS A 14 17.08 -30.81 -6.91
N GLY A 15 17.22 -30.35 -5.66
CA GLY A 15 17.85 -29.10 -5.29
C GLY A 15 16.92 -27.89 -5.30
N PHE A 16 15.61 -28.07 -5.55
CA PHE A 16 14.65 -26.97 -5.49
C PHE A 16 14.27 -26.67 -4.04
N LEU A 17 14.36 -25.39 -3.67
CA LEU A 17 13.87 -24.87 -2.41
C LEU A 17 12.40 -24.47 -2.55
N TRP A 18 11.52 -25.17 -1.87
CA TRP A 18 10.09 -24.90 -1.78
C TRP A 18 9.79 -24.01 -0.56
N ILE A 19 9.03 -22.95 -0.82
CA ILE A 19 8.71 -21.90 0.16
C ILE A 19 7.21 -21.78 0.28
N ALA A 20 6.68 -22.28 1.39
CA ALA A 20 5.27 -22.17 1.72
C ALA A 20 4.99 -20.80 2.34
N THR A 21 3.94 -20.14 1.86
CA THR A 21 3.48 -18.85 2.40
C THR A 21 1.97 -18.84 2.59
N ARG A 22 1.45 -17.81 3.28
CA ARG A 22 0.00 -17.59 3.37
C ARG A 22 -0.66 -17.25 2.03
N ASN A 23 0.11 -16.80 1.02
CA ASN A 23 -0.40 -16.35 -0.30
C ASN A 23 0.11 -17.19 -1.49
N GLY A 24 0.54 -18.42 -1.25
CA GLY A 24 0.90 -19.38 -2.30
C GLY A 24 2.15 -20.19 -1.96
N LEU A 25 2.50 -21.10 -2.86
CA LEU A 25 3.73 -21.87 -2.80
C LEU A 25 4.71 -21.33 -3.83
N GLN A 26 5.97 -21.16 -3.46
CA GLN A 26 7.02 -20.75 -4.38
C GLN A 26 8.09 -21.84 -4.49
N ARG A 27 8.56 -22.14 -5.70
CA ARG A 27 9.70 -23.01 -5.94
C ARG A 27 10.88 -22.15 -6.36
N PHE A 28 11.92 -22.12 -5.54
CA PHE A 28 13.19 -21.49 -5.84
C PHE A 28 14.19 -22.53 -6.33
N ASP A 29 14.80 -22.24 -7.46
CA ASP A 29 15.63 -23.21 -8.17
C ASP A 29 17.12 -22.89 -8.16
N GLY A 30 17.52 -21.99 -7.25
CA GLY A 30 18.84 -21.38 -7.18
C GLY A 30 18.95 -20.04 -7.90
N VAL A 31 17.97 -19.71 -8.78
CA VAL A 31 17.99 -18.50 -9.60
C VAL A 31 16.62 -17.81 -9.62
N LEU A 32 15.56 -18.55 -9.90
CA LEU A 32 14.22 -18.01 -10.08
C LEU A 32 13.24 -18.55 -9.06
N PHE A 33 12.27 -17.71 -8.70
CA PHE A 33 11.09 -18.11 -7.93
C PHE A 33 9.94 -18.37 -8.91
N GLU A 34 9.44 -19.61 -8.91
CA GLU A 34 8.23 -19.98 -9.62
C GLU A 34 7.06 -20.03 -8.64
N HIS A 35 6.01 -19.26 -8.94
CA HIS A 35 4.85 -19.14 -8.07
C HIS A 35 3.72 -20.07 -8.48
N TYR A 36 3.22 -20.82 -7.51
CA TYR A 36 2.06 -21.68 -7.65
C TYR A 36 0.93 -21.12 -6.78
N LYS A 37 -0.16 -20.72 -7.45
CA LYS A 37 -1.39 -20.23 -6.82
C LYS A 37 -2.51 -21.24 -6.95
N ALA A 38 -3.49 -21.12 -6.05
CA ALA A 38 -4.75 -21.82 -6.13
C ALA A 38 -5.52 -21.42 -7.39
N GLY A 39 -6.22 -22.38 -7.97
CA GLY A 39 -7.06 -22.21 -9.15
C GLY A 39 -8.39 -22.93 -8.98
N ARG A 40 -9.27 -22.86 -9.98
CA ARG A 40 -10.51 -23.67 -9.98
C ARG A 40 -10.29 -25.08 -10.54
N GLN A 41 -9.25 -25.26 -11.33
CA GLN A 41 -8.94 -26.53 -11.99
C GLN A 41 -8.35 -27.55 -11.01
N PRO A 42 -8.61 -28.85 -11.21
CA PRO A 42 -8.16 -29.92 -10.30
C PRO A 42 -6.64 -30.08 -10.25
N PHE A 43 -5.91 -29.48 -11.21
CA PHE A 43 -4.46 -29.52 -11.28
C PHE A 43 -3.75 -28.27 -10.71
N HIS A 44 -4.47 -27.47 -9.93
CA HIS A 44 -3.93 -26.35 -9.16
C HIS A 44 -3.99 -26.66 -7.66
N LEU A 45 -3.22 -25.91 -6.87
CA LEU A 45 -3.30 -25.95 -5.41
C LEU A 45 -4.74 -25.72 -4.92
N PRO A 46 -5.21 -26.40 -3.85
CA PRO A 46 -6.55 -26.20 -3.30
C PRO A 46 -6.76 -24.82 -2.66
N SER A 47 -5.71 -24.26 -2.06
CA SER A 47 -5.71 -22.92 -1.43
C SER A 47 -4.34 -22.28 -1.55
N ASN A 48 -4.30 -20.94 -1.52
CA ASN A 48 -3.06 -20.17 -1.46
C ASN A 48 -2.41 -20.25 -0.07
N HIS A 49 -3.16 -20.55 0.97
CA HIS A 49 -2.62 -20.67 2.32
C HIS A 49 -1.99 -22.05 2.50
N ILE A 50 -0.67 -22.12 2.39
CA ILE A 50 0.11 -23.36 2.54
C ILE A 50 0.50 -23.53 4.01
N ILE A 51 0.24 -24.70 4.56
CA ILE A 51 0.42 -24.98 5.99
C ILE A 51 1.71 -25.77 6.23
N ASP A 52 1.93 -26.84 5.46
CA ASP A 52 3.03 -27.79 5.67
C ASP A 52 3.50 -28.34 4.33
N LEU A 53 4.80 -28.55 4.19
CA LEU A 53 5.41 -29.17 3.02
C LEU A 53 6.08 -30.49 3.42
N TRP A 54 5.83 -31.52 2.63
CA TRP A 54 6.49 -32.80 2.83
C TRP A 54 6.93 -33.39 1.52
N PHE A 55 8.17 -33.87 1.45
CA PHE A 55 8.75 -34.47 0.26
C PHE A 55 9.26 -35.86 0.58
N ASN A 56 8.85 -36.86 -0.20
CA ASN A 56 9.57 -38.13 -0.29
C ASN A 56 10.51 -38.13 -1.48
N ASP A 57 11.30 -39.19 -1.64
CA ASP A 57 12.32 -39.31 -2.69
C ASP A 57 11.87 -38.97 -4.12
N HIS A 58 10.56 -38.99 -4.42
CA HIS A 58 10.02 -38.77 -5.76
C HIS A 58 8.82 -37.81 -5.86
N GLN A 59 8.27 -37.31 -4.75
CA GLN A 59 6.95 -36.67 -4.72
C GLN A 59 6.86 -35.62 -3.61
N LEU A 60 6.54 -34.38 -3.99
CA LEU A 60 6.17 -33.32 -3.05
C LEU A 60 4.68 -33.40 -2.75
N TRP A 61 4.33 -33.30 -1.48
CA TRP A 61 3.00 -33.15 -0.93
C TRP A 61 2.90 -31.80 -0.21
N VAL A 62 1.74 -31.17 -0.36
CA VAL A 62 1.48 -29.81 0.08
C VAL A 62 0.15 -29.79 0.82
N ALA A 63 0.20 -29.51 2.12
CA ALA A 63 -1.00 -29.25 2.92
C ALA A 63 -1.40 -27.77 2.75
N THR A 64 -2.67 -27.53 2.50
CA THR A 64 -3.23 -26.18 2.37
C THR A 64 -4.47 -26.03 3.27
N ALA A 65 -4.88 -24.79 3.54
CA ALA A 65 -6.07 -24.52 4.36
C ALA A 65 -7.38 -25.14 3.82
N LYS A 66 -7.43 -25.52 2.53
CA LYS A 66 -8.63 -26.10 1.90
C LYS A 66 -8.36 -27.44 1.22
N GLY A 67 -7.38 -28.19 1.71
CA GLY A 67 -7.09 -29.55 1.23
C GLY A 67 -5.62 -29.86 1.02
N VAL A 68 -5.35 -31.04 0.48
CA VAL A 68 -4.00 -31.54 0.19
C VAL A 68 -3.80 -31.68 -1.31
N ALA A 69 -2.61 -31.37 -1.79
CA ALA A 69 -2.20 -31.66 -3.16
C ALA A 69 -0.79 -32.27 -3.21
N TYR A 70 -0.50 -32.96 -4.30
CA TYR A 70 0.83 -33.47 -4.59
C TYR A 70 1.34 -32.93 -5.94
N PHE A 71 2.64 -32.75 -6.07
CA PHE A 71 3.28 -32.15 -7.24
C PHE A 71 3.81 -33.20 -8.23
N ASP A 72 3.24 -33.27 -9.42
CA ASP A 72 3.79 -34.09 -10.49
C ASP A 72 4.96 -33.37 -11.16
N TYR A 73 6.18 -33.88 -10.94
CA TYR A 73 7.41 -33.33 -11.53
C TYR A 73 7.49 -33.51 -13.06
N GLN A 74 6.83 -34.52 -13.63
CA GLN A 74 6.85 -34.73 -15.09
C GLN A 74 5.94 -33.74 -15.80
N GLN A 75 4.81 -33.41 -15.17
CA GLN A 75 3.81 -32.52 -15.76
C GLN A 75 3.90 -31.08 -15.24
N ASN A 76 4.78 -30.81 -14.26
CA ASN A 76 4.94 -29.53 -13.57
C ASN A 76 3.59 -28.96 -13.06
N ARG A 77 2.75 -29.82 -12.49
CA ARG A 77 1.38 -29.51 -12.05
C ARG A 77 1.08 -30.11 -10.69
N PHE A 78 0.20 -29.44 -9.95
CA PHE A 78 -0.34 -30.00 -8.71
C PHE A 78 -1.51 -30.91 -9.02
N TYR A 79 -1.81 -31.86 -8.15
CA TYR A 79 -2.99 -32.70 -8.21
C TYR A 79 -3.62 -32.76 -6.83
N ARG A 80 -4.89 -32.36 -6.73
CA ARG A 80 -5.61 -32.37 -5.46
C ARG A 80 -5.97 -33.79 -5.04
N HIS A 81 -5.83 -34.08 -3.75
CA HIS A 81 -6.28 -35.36 -3.21
C HIS A 81 -7.82 -35.42 -3.13
N PRO A 82 -8.49 -36.39 -3.76
CA PRO A 82 -9.96 -36.42 -3.90
C PRO A 82 -10.73 -36.29 -2.58
N ASP A 83 -10.29 -36.97 -1.52
CA ASP A 83 -10.98 -36.94 -0.22
C ASP A 83 -10.79 -35.65 0.58
N PHE A 84 -9.81 -34.83 0.20
CA PHE A 84 -9.56 -33.52 0.80
C PHE A 84 -9.86 -32.39 -0.19
N THR A 85 -10.70 -32.65 -1.19
CA THR A 85 -11.25 -31.61 -2.07
C THR A 85 -12.60 -31.11 -1.56
N PRO A 86 -12.93 -29.82 -1.75
CA PRO A 86 -14.29 -29.32 -1.47
C PRO A 86 -15.31 -30.08 -2.32
N LYS A 87 -16.28 -30.74 -1.68
CA LYS A 87 -17.44 -31.39 -2.31
C LYS A 87 -18.70 -30.59 -1.96
N ASP A 88 -19.70 -30.54 -2.84
CA ASP A 88 -20.95 -29.77 -2.73
C ASP A 88 -21.38 -29.43 -1.28
N GLY A 89 -21.03 -28.22 -0.81
CA GLY A 89 -21.43 -27.68 0.50
C GLY A 89 -20.66 -28.18 1.73
N ILE A 90 -19.72 -29.13 1.61
CA ILE A 90 -18.92 -29.68 2.70
C ILE A 90 -17.48 -29.17 2.60
N LEU A 91 -17.01 -28.49 3.65
CA LEU A 91 -15.61 -28.04 3.75
C LEU A 91 -14.68 -29.26 3.92
N PRO A 92 -13.55 -29.32 3.20
CA PRO A 92 -12.60 -30.41 3.35
C PRO A 92 -11.88 -30.31 4.71
N PRO A 93 -11.46 -31.44 5.31
CA PRO A 93 -10.70 -31.43 6.56
C PRO A 93 -9.40 -30.64 6.40
N GLN A 94 -9.13 -29.72 7.33
CA GLN A 94 -7.88 -28.96 7.31
C GLN A 94 -6.73 -29.85 7.78
N VAL A 95 -5.78 -30.10 6.87
CA VAL A 95 -4.56 -30.86 7.18
C VAL A 95 -3.51 -29.94 7.77
N SER A 96 -3.08 -30.23 9.00
CA SER A 96 -2.10 -29.45 9.75
C SER A 96 -0.66 -29.98 9.61
N ARG A 97 -0.50 -31.29 9.40
CA ARG A 97 0.82 -31.95 9.24
C ARG A 97 0.78 -33.12 8.27
N ILE A 98 1.88 -33.31 7.54
CA ILE A 98 2.10 -34.46 6.65
C ILE A 98 3.37 -35.20 7.11
N VAL A 99 3.25 -36.51 7.35
CA VAL A 99 4.37 -37.37 7.78
C VAL A 99 4.27 -38.71 7.05
N ALA A 100 5.40 -39.38 6.78
CA ALA A 100 5.38 -40.78 6.34
C ALA A 100 5.68 -41.73 7.49
N SER A 101 5.00 -42.87 7.50
CA SER A 101 5.34 -44.00 8.34
C SER A 101 6.63 -44.67 7.86
N PRO A 102 7.28 -45.52 8.69
CA PRO A 102 8.42 -46.33 8.23
C PRO A 102 8.06 -47.36 7.15
N SER A 103 6.77 -47.71 7.02
CA SER A 103 6.25 -48.52 5.90
C SER A 103 6.03 -47.70 4.62
N ASN A 104 6.38 -46.41 4.61
CA ASN A 104 6.17 -45.46 3.53
C ASN A 104 4.69 -45.13 3.27
N ASP A 105 3.81 -45.38 4.24
CA ASP A 105 2.41 -44.95 4.20
C ASP A 105 2.33 -43.46 4.54
N LEU A 106 1.55 -42.69 3.78
CA LEU A 106 1.35 -41.27 4.06
C LEU A 106 0.35 -41.09 5.20
N LEU A 107 0.75 -40.35 6.22
CA LEU A 107 -0.06 -40.01 7.37
C LEU A 107 -0.36 -38.50 7.35
N LEU A 108 -1.64 -38.17 7.39
CA LEU A 108 -2.13 -36.80 7.40
C LEU A 108 -2.81 -36.53 8.73
N LEU A 109 -2.38 -35.47 9.42
CA LEU A 109 -3.10 -34.99 10.60
C LEU A 109 -4.13 -33.95 10.14
N ALA A 110 -5.42 -34.29 10.24
CA ALA A 110 -6.50 -33.44 9.79
C ALA A 110 -7.60 -33.36 10.84
N GLU A 111 -8.01 -32.14 11.23
CA GLU A 111 -9.01 -31.90 12.29
C GLU A 111 -8.70 -32.68 13.58
N GLN A 112 -7.43 -32.67 13.99
CA GLN A 112 -6.92 -33.38 15.17
C GLN A 112 -7.06 -34.91 15.13
N ARG A 113 -7.35 -35.49 13.96
CA ARG A 113 -7.41 -36.94 13.71
C ARG A 113 -6.36 -37.36 12.72
N LEU A 114 -5.87 -38.58 12.89
CA LEU A 114 -4.88 -39.16 11.99
C LEU A 114 -5.59 -39.85 10.82
N TRP A 115 -5.09 -39.63 9.61
CA TRP A 115 -5.57 -40.26 8.39
C TRP A 115 -4.42 -40.98 7.72
N ARG A 116 -4.65 -42.20 7.24
CA ARG A 116 -3.75 -42.91 6.34
C ARG A 116 -4.20 -42.65 4.91
N ALA A 117 -3.37 -41.96 4.14
CA ALA A 117 -3.67 -41.53 2.79
C ALA A 117 -2.79 -42.21 1.75
N THR A 118 -3.32 -42.34 0.54
CA THR A 118 -2.62 -42.75 -0.67
C THR A 118 -2.79 -41.65 -1.74
N LYS A 119 -2.44 -41.89 -3.00
CA LYS A 119 -2.79 -40.93 -4.08
C LYS A 119 -4.28 -40.93 -4.42
N GLN A 120 -5.01 -41.99 -4.07
CA GLN A 120 -6.38 -42.23 -4.52
C GLN A 120 -7.37 -42.10 -3.38
N ASP A 121 -7.07 -42.72 -2.24
CA ASP A 121 -7.98 -42.83 -1.10
C ASP A 121 -7.30 -42.42 0.21
N ALA A 122 -8.08 -41.86 1.13
CA ALA A 122 -7.70 -41.60 2.51
C ALA A 122 -8.66 -42.26 3.51
N THR A 123 -8.11 -42.92 4.51
CA THR A 123 -8.86 -43.65 5.54
C THR A 123 -8.54 -43.09 6.93
N PRO A 124 -9.54 -42.80 7.77
CA PRO A 124 -9.30 -42.32 9.13
C PRO A 124 -8.70 -43.45 9.96
N LEU A 125 -7.66 -43.14 10.72
CA LEU A 125 -6.99 -44.06 11.64
C LEU A 125 -7.33 -43.67 13.07
N THR A 126 -8.04 -44.54 13.78
CA THR A 126 -8.34 -44.35 15.21
C THR A 126 -7.35 -45.16 16.01
N LEU A 127 -6.43 -44.46 16.68
CA LEU A 127 -5.48 -45.06 17.60
C LEU A 127 -6.05 -45.04 19.03
N SER A 128 -5.72 -46.06 19.83
CA SER A 128 -6.18 -46.19 21.21
C SER A 128 -5.01 -46.34 22.18
N TYR A 129 -5.21 -45.92 23.42
CA TYR A 129 -4.33 -46.23 24.54
C TYR A 129 -5.15 -46.96 25.60
N ASN A 130 -4.79 -48.22 25.93
CA ASN A 130 -5.54 -49.07 26.86
C ASN A 130 -7.04 -49.23 26.52
N GLY A 131 -7.39 -49.21 25.24
CA GLY A 131 -8.78 -49.31 24.77
C GLY A 131 -9.55 -47.99 24.70
N ASP A 132 -8.99 -46.88 25.19
CA ASP A 132 -9.56 -45.55 25.03
C ASP A 132 -9.00 -44.88 23.76
N PRO A 133 -9.85 -44.35 22.85
CA PRO A 133 -9.39 -43.72 21.62
C PRO A 133 -8.71 -42.37 21.89
N LEU A 134 -7.62 -42.09 21.19
CA LEU A 134 -6.99 -40.76 21.17
C LEU A 134 -7.95 -39.79 20.47
N SER A 135 -8.15 -38.62 21.07
CA SER A 135 -9.26 -37.73 20.69
C SER A 135 -8.83 -36.43 20.02
N ALA A 136 -7.63 -35.93 20.32
CA ALA A 136 -7.18 -34.62 19.86
C ALA A 136 -5.67 -34.57 19.61
N ILE A 137 -5.19 -35.22 18.55
CA ILE A 137 -3.77 -35.20 18.17
C ILE A 137 -3.43 -33.84 17.57
N VAL A 138 -2.47 -33.12 18.12
CA VAL A 138 -2.06 -31.77 17.68
C VAL A 138 -0.74 -31.77 16.92
N ASN A 139 0.13 -32.77 17.15
CA ASN A 139 1.41 -32.88 16.46
C ASN A 139 1.77 -34.34 16.19
N ILE A 140 2.49 -34.56 15.10
CA ILE A 140 2.98 -35.88 14.69
C ILE A 140 4.40 -35.73 14.14
N HIS A 141 5.29 -36.65 14.50
CA HIS A 141 6.66 -36.67 14.01
C HIS A 141 7.14 -38.10 13.78
N MET A 142 7.92 -38.32 12.73
CA MET A 142 8.53 -39.62 12.44
C MET A 142 9.95 -39.66 13.02
N GLY A 143 10.16 -40.44 14.09
CA GLY A 143 11.49 -40.77 14.60
C GLY A 143 12.07 -41.99 13.88
N GLU A 144 13.33 -42.35 14.16
CA GLU A 144 14.00 -43.48 13.47
C GLU A 144 13.28 -44.82 13.61
N ARG A 145 12.60 -45.07 14.74
CA ARG A 145 11.92 -46.34 15.03
C ARG A 145 10.43 -46.21 15.35
N TRP A 146 10.00 -45.04 15.82
CA TRP A 146 8.66 -44.81 16.35
C TRP A 146 8.07 -43.52 15.81
N ILE A 147 6.76 -43.51 15.59
CA ILE A 147 5.99 -42.31 15.28
C ILE A 147 5.58 -41.67 16.59
N TRP A 148 5.96 -40.41 16.79
CA TRP A 148 5.66 -39.62 17.97
C TRP A 148 4.38 -38.82 17.74
N LEU A 149 3.47 -38.85 18.70
CA LEU A 149 2.18 -38.19 18.67
C LEU A 149 2.04 -37.32 19.92
N ALA A 150 1.58 -36.07 19.76
CA ALA A 150 1.22 -35.21 20.87
C ALA A 150 -0.30 -34.96 20.86
N GLU A 151 -0.95 -35.11 22.00
CA GLU A 151 -2.33 -34.66 22.21
C GLU A 151 -2.38 -33.22 22.74
N ALA A 152 -3.52 -32.55 22.55
CA ALA A 152 -3.76 -31.17 22.98
C ALA A 152 -3.59 -30.95 24.50
N ASP A 153 -3.71 -31.99 25.32
CA ASP A 153 -3.51 -31.96 26.77
C ASP A 153 -2.01 -32.01 27.18
N GLY A 154 -1.11 -32.06 26.20
CA GLY A 154 0.34 -32.17 26.39
C GLY A 154 0.85 -33.61 26.56
N SER A 155 -0.02 -34.62 26.45
CA SER A 155 0.37 -36.02 26.49
C SER A 155 1.15 -36.41 25.23
N ILE A 156 2.30 -37.06 25.41
CA ILE A 156 3.07 -37.63 24.30
C ILE A 156 2.88 -39.14 24.25
N TYR A 157 2.63 -39.66 23.06
CA TYR A 157 2.54 -41.08 22.75
C TYR A 157 3.56 -41.45 21.67
N VAL A 158 3.94 -42.72 21.65
CA VAL A 158 4.68 -43.32 20.54
C VAL A 158 3.90 -44.47 19.95
N TRP A 159 4.10 -44.68 18.66
CA TRP A 159 3.36 -45.64 17.87
C TRP A 159 4.29 -46.39 16.91
N ASP A 160 4.11 -47.70 16.79
CA ASP A 160 4.91 -48.58 15.93
C ASP A 160 4.54 -48.48 14.43
N GLY A 161 3.49 -47.74 14.10
CA GLY A 161 2.98 -47.59 12.74
C GLY A 161 2.08 -48.72 12.26
N GLN A 162 1.92 -49.81 13.04
CA GLN A 162 1.24 -51.04 12.62
C GLN A 162 0.07 -51.42 13.54
N SER A 163 0.22 -51.31 14.85
CA SER A 163 -0.83 -51.63 15.82
C SER A 163 -1.85 -50.49 15.93
N PHE A 164 -3.06 -50.76 16.42
CA PHE A 164 -4.01 -49.69 16.76
C PHE A 164 -3.76 -49.12 18.15
N ASP A 165 -2.93 -49.80 18.97
CA ASP A 165 -2.58 -49.34 20.30
C ASP A 165 -1.28 -48.51 20.28
N VAL A 166 -1.28 -47.41 21.02
CA VAL A 166 -0.10 -46.54 21.21
C VAL A 166 0.45 -46.71 22.61
N PHE A 167 1.66 -46.20 22.84
CA PHE A 167 2.30 -46.23 24.16
C PHE A 167 2.51 -44.80 24.68
N LYS A 168 1.93 -44.47 25.85
CA LYS A 168 2.05 -43.15 26.47
C LYS A 168 3.42 -42.98 27.13
N ILE A 169 4.16 -41.93 26.78
CA ILE A 169 5.52 -41.67 27.28
C ILE A 169 5.54 -41.20 28.75
N THR A 170 4.47 -40.56 29.23
CA THR A 170 4.36 -40.12 30.63
C THR A 170 4.13 -41.28 31.62
N GLN A 171 3.90 -42.49 31.11
CA GLN A 171 3.77 -43.72 31.89
C GLN A 171 4.90 -44.72 31.55
N GLN A 172 4.83 -45.94 32.06
CA GLN A 172 5.81 -46.98 31.73
C GLN A 172 5.64 -47.36 30.25
N ASN A 173 6.62 -46.98 29.43
CA ASN A 173 6.59 -47.15 27.99
C ASN A 173 7.74 -48.09 27.57
N PRO A 174 7.55 -49.00 26.60
CA PRO A 174 8.62 -49.84 26.05
C PRO A 174 9.91 -49.12 25.60
N ILE A 175 9.87 -47.81 25.36
CA ILE A 175 11.01 -47.06 24.81
C ILE A 175 11.79 -46.18 25.80
N THR A 176 11.19 -45.66 26.88
CA THR A 176 11.83 -44.65 27.75
C THR A 176 11.43 -44.78 29.22
N GLU A 177 12.23 -44.22 30.14
CA GLU A 177 11.72 -43.85 31.48
C GLU A 177 10.76 -42.65 31.37
N LYS A 178 9.90 -42.42 32.38
CA LYS A 178 8.85 -41.39 32.33
C LYS A 178 9.43 -40.01 31.97
N LEU A 179 9.05 -39.47 30.81
CA LEU A 179 9.32 -38.08 30.48
C LEU A 179 8.28 -37.17 31.15
N PRO A 180 8.64 -35.91 31.48
CA PRO A 180 7.67 -34.93 31.95
C PRO A 180 6.57 -34.71 30.89
N ALA A 181 5.32 -34.51 31.35
CA ALA A 181 4.16 -34.33 30.49
C ALA A 181 4.17 -32.94 29.84
N VAL A 182 5.03 -32.77 28.84
CA VAL A 182 5.25 -31.51 28.14
C VAL A 182 5.12 -31.82 26.67
N GLY A 183 4.02 -31.42 26.03
CA GLY A 183 3.81 -31.60 24.59
C GLY A 183 5.00 -31.04 23.79
N PHE A 184 5.17 -31.47 22.54
CA PHE A 184 6.31 -31.04 21.72
C PHE A 184 5.86 -30.20 20.52
N ASN A 185 6.68 -29.19 20.20
CA ASN A 185 6.54 -28.35 19.01
C ASN A 185 7.32 -28.94 17.83
N HIS A 186 8.53 -29.44 18.08
CA HIS A 186 9.40 -30.03 17.08
C HIS A 186 10.35 -31.07 17.71
N ILE A 187 10.64 -32.14 16.96
CA ILE A 187 11.64 -33.14 17.35
C ILE A 187 12.73 -33.16 16.27
N LEU A 188 13.98 -33.22 16.69
CA LEU A 188 15.15 -33.32 15.83
C LEU A 188 16.01 -34.49 16.30
N GLN A 189 16.23 -35.47 15.43
CA GLN A 189 17.06 -36.64 15.73
C GLN A 189 18.28 -36.70 14.82
N ARG A 190 19.46 -37.00 15.40
CA ARG A 190 20.70 -37.23 14.64
C ARG A 190 21.61 -38.20 15.38
N GLY A 191 21.71 -39.43 14.86
CA GLY A 191 22.52 -40.47 15.50
C GLY A 191 21.97 -40.79 16.89
N ASP A 192 22.83 -40.74 17.90
CA ASP A 192 22.46 -41.09 19.28
C ASP A 192 21.82 -39.93 20.08
N GLU A 193 21.56 -38.78 19.46
CA GLU A 193 20.95 -37.61 20.10
C GLU A 193 19.56 -37.31 19.53
N ILE A 194 18.59 -37.10 20.42
CA ILE A 194 17.23 -36.68 20.08
C ILE A 194 16.86 -35.44 20.88
N TRP A 195 16.67 -34.33 20.18
CA TRP A 195 16.27 -33.05 20.76
C TRP A 195 14.76 -32.86 20.61
N LEU A 196 14.08 -32.65 21.73
CA LEU A 196 12.64 -32.39 21.78
C LEU A 196 12.41 -30.95 22.26
N ALA A 197 11.88 -30.12 21.37
CA ALA A 197 11.53 -28.74 21.65
C ALA A 197 10.07 -28.62 22.11
N HIS A 198 9.85 -27.79 23.13
CA HIS A 198 8.53 -27.53 23.69
C HIS A 198 8.42 -26.07 24.15
N ASP A 199 7.24 -25.67 24.62
CA ASP A 199 6.96 -24.27 25.00
C ASP A 199 7.83 -23.73 26.14
N HIS A 200 8.38 -24.61 26.96
CA HIS A 200 9.17 -24.27 28.14
C HIS A 200 10.67 -24.54 27.97
N GLY A 201 11.14 -25.10 26.85
CA GLY A 201 12.56 -25.41 26.69
C GLY A 201 12.88 -26.52 25.69
N LEU A 202 14.02 -27.18 25.93
CA LEU A 202 14.59 -28.25 25.13
C LEU A 202 14.97 -29.45 26.01
N LEU A 203 14.58 -30.64 25.58
CA LEU A 203 14.99 -31.91 26.19
C LEU A 203 15.94 -32.63 25.24
N LEU A 204 17.04 -33.18 25.77
CA LEU A 204 17.93 -34.09 25.06
C LEU A 204 17.69 -35.52 25.55
N LEU A 205 17.40 -36.41 24.62
CA LEU A 205 17.28 -37.84 24.83
C LEU A 205 18.43 -38.56 24.09
N ASP A 206 18.83 -39.73 24.58
CA ASP A 206 19.78 -40.61 23.88
C ASP A 206 19.10 -41.51 22.83
N SER A 207 19.88 -42.37 22.16
CA SER A 207 19.39 -43.38 21.20
C SER A 207 18.42 -44.41 21.79
N ASP A 208 18.48 -44.60 23.11
CA ASP A 208 17.57 -45.43 23.89
C ASP A 208 16.43 -44.58 24.51
N TYR A 209 16.25 -43.36 24.00
CA TYR A 209 15.23 -42.39 24.36
C TYR A 209 15.20 -42.01 25.86
N ARG A 210 16.31 -42.18 26.59
CA ARG A 210 16.43 -41.77 27.98
C ARG A 210 16.80 -40.30 28.07
N LEU A 211 16.17 -39.59 29.00
CA LEU A 211 16.45 -38.18 29.25
C LEU A 211 17.89 -38.00 29.74
N GLN A 212 18.70 -37.32 28.94
CA GLN A 212 20.09 -36.97 29.26
C GLN A 212 20.18 -35.57 29.85
N GLN A 213 19.44 -34.61 29.28
CA GLN A 213 19.50 -33.20 29.70
C GLN A 213 18.16 -32.49 29.51
N THR A 214 17.89 -31.51 30.36
CA THR A 214 16.78 -30.55 30.25
C THR A 214 17.35 -29.14 30.26
N LEU A 215 16.93 -28.32 29.32
CA LEU A 215 17.30 -26.91 29.19
C LEU A 215 16.03 -26.06 29.28
N ASP A 216 15.91 -25.26 30.34
CA ASP A 216 14.77 -24.38 30.53
C ASP A 216 14.96 -23.05 29.78
N ASN A 217 13.87 -22.55 29.20
CA ASN A 217 13.86 -21.33 28.42
C ASN A 217 14.37 -20.12 29.21
N GLN A 218 13.93 -19.94 30.46
CA GLN A 218 14.27 -18.77 31.27
C GLN A 218 15.63 -18.90 31.95
N THR A 219 15.96 -20.08 32.49
CA THR A 219 17.20 -20.23 33.29
C THR A 219 18.42 -20.54 32.46
N ASP A 220 18.26 -21.36 31.41
CA ASP A 220 19.40 -21.89 30.66
C ASP A 220 19.54 -21.21 29.29
N LEU A 221 18.43 -20.90 28.62
CA LEU A 221 18.42 -20.38 27.24
C LEU A 221 18.23 -18.85 27.13
N ASN A 222 18.08 -18.15 28.26
CA ASN A 222 17.79 -16.70 28.32
C ASN A 222 16.69 -16.28 27.33
N SER A 223 15.64 -17.09 27.18
CA SER A 223 14.48 -16.89 26.31
C SER A 223 13.21 -16.84 27.14
N SER A 224 12.38 -15.81 26.97
CA SER A 224 11.01 -15.84 27.51
C SER A 224 10.02 -16.56 26.58
N THR A 225 10.49 -17.09 25.43
CA THR A 225 9.63 -17.52 24.33
C THR A 225 9.81 -18.99 23.99
N ALA A 226 8.71 -19.63 23.56
CA ALA A 226 8.67 -21.02 23.12
C ALA A 226 9.66 -21.30 21.98
N ILE A 227 10.20 -22.52 21.98
CA ILE A 227 11.06 -23.00 20.89
C ILE A 227 10.16 -23.69 19.88
N ASN A 228 10.01 -23.06 18.72
CA ASN A 228 9.10 -23.54 17.68
C ASN A 228 9.77 -24.58 16.78
N ARG A 229 11.10 -24.49 16.60
CA ARG A 229 11.82 -25.35 15.67
C ARG A 229 13.32 -25.47 16.02
N VAL A 230 13.93 -26.62 15.75
CA VAL A 230 15.36 -26.91 16.03
C VAL A 230 16.08 -27.58 14.85
N ALA A 231 17.29 -27.16 14.50
CA ALA A 231 18.13 -27.74 13.44
C ALA A 231 19.62 -27.83 13.80
N TYR A 232 20.35 -28.79 13.22
CA TYR A 232 21.81 -28.82 13.31
C TYR A 232 22.46 -27.89 12.27
N VAL A 233 23.46 -27.12 12.71
CA VAL A 233 24.34 -26.32 11.83
C VAL A 233 25.51 -27.16 11.35
N ASP A 234 26.16 -27.82 12.30
CA ASP A 234 27.29 -28.71 12.11
C ASP A 234 27.28 -29.78 13.21
N SER A 235 28.40 -30.47 13.46
CA SER A 235 28.49 -31.50 14.50
C SER A 235 28.52 -30.96 15.94
N GLY A 236 28.66 -29.64 16.12
CA GLY A 236 28.84 -28.99 17.42
C GLY A 236 27.82 -27.91 17.77
N HIS A 237 26.93 -27.52 16.84
CA HIS A 237 26.01 -26.39 17.03
C HIS A 237 24.58 -26.68 16.55
N LEU A 238 23.61 -26.21 17.33
CA LEU A 238 22.16 -26.27 17.08
C LEU A 238 21.58 -24.86 16.91
N LEU A 239 20.71 -24.69 15.91
CA LEU A 239 19.87 -23.51 15.71
C LEU A 239 18.52 -23.72 16.38
N LEU A 240 18.08 -22.73 17.14
CA LEU A 240 16.80 -22.67 17.81
C LEU A 240 15.98 -21.52 17.23
N GLY A 241 14.84 -21.83 16.63
CA GLY A 241 13.85 -20.83 16.22
C GLY A 241 12.97 -20.44 17.39
N THR A 242 12.94 -19.14 17.73
CA THR A 242 12.15 -18.57 18.84
C THR A 242 11.24 -17.46 18.32
N ALA A 243 10.30 -16.98 19.16
CA ALA A 243 9.46 -15.83 18.80
C ALA A 243 10.26 -14.51 18.72
N SER A 244 11.47 -14.48 19.28
CA SER A 244 12.38 -13.33 19.26
C SER A 244 13.50 -13.43 18.22
N GLY A 245 13.49 -14.44 17.35
CA GLY A 245 14.54 -14.68 16.34
C GLY A 245 15.25 -16.03 16.52
N ILE A 246 16.50 -16.12 16.05
CA ILE A 246 17.29 -17.35 16.05
C ILE A 246 18.30 -17.34 17.20
N LYS A 247 18.45 -18.47 17.89
CA LYS A 247 19.51 -18.71 18.87
C LYS A 247 20.41 -19.86 18.45
N ILE A 248 21.68 -19.86 18.87
CA ILE A 248 22.62 -20.95 18.63
C ILE A 248 23.01 -21.57 19.98
N LEU A 249 22.92 -22.90 20.06
CA LEU A 249 23.34 -23.70 21.20
C LEU A 249 24.52 -24.57 20.78
N GLU A 250 25.64 -24.47 21.50
CA GLU A 250 26.79 -25.37 21.30
C GLU A 250 26.51 -26.70 22.01
N THR A 251 26.49 -27.81 21.28
CA THR A 251 26.08 -29.13 21.78
C THR A 251 27.03 -29.70 22.84
N SER A 252 28.27 -29.21 22.88
CA SER A 252 29.29 -29.61 23.86
C SER A 252 29.26 -28.81 25.17
N SER A 253 28.49 -27.72 25.22
CA SER A 253 28.41 -26.79 26.35
C SER A 253 27.00 -26.80 26.95
N SER A 254 26.90 -26.96 28.27
CA SER A 254 25.64 -26.76 29.00
C SER A 254 25.23 -25.28 29.12
N LYS A 255 26.02 -24.36 28.55
CA LYS A 255 25.69 -22.93 28.44
C LYS A 255 25.58 -22.54 26.97
N PRO A 256 24.42 -22.07 26.50
CA PRO A 256 24.32 -21.46 25.18
C PRO A 256 25.26 -20.26 25.09
N ALA A 257 26.08 -20.23 24.04
CA ALA A 257 26.86 -19.06 23.71
C ALA A 257 25.94 -18.03 23.04
N TYR A 258 25.76 -16.89 23.72
CA TYR A 258 25.08 -15.73 23.15
C TYR A 258 25.94 -15.19 22.01
N LEU A 259 25.39 -15.07 20.80
CA LEU A 259 25.88 -14.08 19.85
C LEU A 259 25.44 -12.72 20.41
N SER A 260 26.26 -12.19 21.32
CA SER A 260 26.09 -10.88 21.95
C SER A 260 26.31 -9.76 20.95
N ASP A 261 25.38 -8.79 20.90
CA ASP A 261 25.46 -7.31 20.76
C ASP A 261 26.65 -6.62 20.05
N GLN A 262 27.59 -7.35 19.46
CA GLN A 262 28.81 -6.86 18.84
C GLN A 262 29.04 -7.47 17.46
N HIS A 263 28.26 -8.48 17.08
CA HIS A 263 28.25 -9.08 15.74
C HIS A 263 26.79 -9.26 15.34
N GLU A 264 26.13 -8.16 15.01
CA GLU A 264 24.73 -8.12 14.61
C GLU A 264 24.50 -8.98 13.36
N LEU A 265 23.94 -10.18 13.57
CA LEU A 265 22.92 -10.69 12.67
C LEU A 265 21.68 -9.84 12.91
N SER A 266 21.56 -8.74 12.18
CA SER A 266 20.41 -7.84 12.21
C SER A 266 19.19 -8.50 11.55
N LEU A 267 18.71 -9.61 12.12
CA LEU A 267 17.30 -9.95 11.99
C LEU A 267 16.55 -8.94 12.88
N PRO A 268 15.56 -8.19 12.38
CA PRO A 268 14.78 -7.26 13.19
C PRO A 268 14.33 -7.93 14.51
N PRO A 269 14.51 -7.27 15.68
CA PRO A 269 13.99 -7.80 16.93
C PRO A 269 12.46 -7.97 16.77
N LEU A 270 11.94 -9.15 17.12
CA LEU A 270 10.51 -9.56 17.06
C LEU A 270 10.04 -10.30 15.79
N LEU A 271 10.92 -10.97 15.04
CA LEU A 271 10.51 -11.88 13.97
C LEU A 271 10.34 -13.31 14.49
N LEU A 272 9.09 -13.78 14.55
CA LEU A 272 8.77 -15.16 14.90
C LEU A 272 9.25 -16.09 13.77
N VAL A 273 10.25 -16.93 14.06
CA VAL A 273 10.83 -17.86 13.08
C VAL A 273 9.94 -19.10 12.98
N ASN A 274 9.29 -19.26 11.82
CA ASN A 274 8.39 -20.39 11.55
C ASN A 274 9.11 -21.59 10.92
N ALA A 275 10.14 -21.34 10.13
CA ALA A 275 10.81 -22.37 9.35
C ALA A 275 12.29 -22.06 9.13
N PHE A 276 13.10 -23.10 9.08
CA PHE A 276 14.47 -23.02 8.55
C PHE A 276 14.71 -24.23 7.65
N THR A 277 15.64 -24.07 6.72
CA THR A 277 16.23 -25.20 6.01
C THR A 277 17.66 -24.85 5.62
N VAL A 278 18.52 -25.85 5.49
CA VAL A 278 19.89 -25.66 5.03
C VAL A 278 20.01 -26.28 3.66
N ASP A 279 20.41 -25.48 2.67
CA ASP A 279 20.55 -25.98 1.32
C ASP A 279 21.82 -26.83 1.15
N HIS A 280 21.89 -27.58 0.04
CA HIS A 280 23.07 -28.37 -0.32
C HIS A 280 24.38 -27.56 -0.44
N LEU A 281 24.30 -26.24 -0.59
CA LEU A 281 25.46 -25.33 -0.63
C LEU A 281 25.84 -24.82 0.77
N LYS A 282 25.24 -25.36 1.83
CA LYS A 282 25.41 -24.97 3.24
C LYS A 282 25.00 -23.53 3.52
N ARG A 283 23.97 -23.03 2.83
CA ARG A 283 23.35 -21.74 3.16
C ARG A 283 22.13 -22.00 4.02
N LEU A 284 21.99 -21.23 5.08
CA LEU A 284 20.84 -21.29 5.97
C LEU A 284 19.74 -20.39 5.41
N TRP A 285 18.58 -20.97 5.17
CA TRP A 285 17.36 -20.26 4.79
C TRP A 285 16.43 -20.18 5.98
N VAL A 286 15.89 -18.99 6.24
CA VAL A 286 15.06 -18.70 7.41
C VAL A 286 13.77 -18.02 6.96
N GLY A 287 12.65 -18.67 7.25
CA GLY A 287 11.32 -18.14 7.04
C GLY A 287 10.78 -17.53 8.33
N ALA A 288 10.44 -16.24 8.28
CA ALA A 288 9.85 -15.51 9.39
C ALA A 288 8.37 -15.20 9.14
N GLU A 289 7.60 -15.06 10.23
CA GLU A 289 6.29 -14.42 10.18
C GLU A 289 6.45 -12.91 10.01
N ASN A 290 5.77 -12.33 9.03
CA ASN A 290 5.82 -10.91 8.67
C ASN A 290 7.22 -10.36 8.28
N GLY A 291 8.27 -11.18 8.26
CA GLY A 291 9.63 -10.80 7.89
C GLY A 291 10.14 -11.33 6.56
N GLY A 292 9.43 -12.29 5.93
CA GLY A 292 9.81 -12.87 4.65
C GLY A 292 10.84 -14.00 4.76
N LEU A 293 11.68 -14.13 3.72
CA LEU A 293 12.70 -15.16 3.61
C LEU A 293 14.10 -14.52 3.65
N TYR A 294 14.93 -15.00 4.57
CA TYR A 294 16.31 -14.58 4.73
C TYR A 294 17.25 -15.73 4.33
N GLN A 295 18.36 -15.40 3.69
CA GLN A 295 19.44 -16.34 3.37
C GLN A 295 20.75 -15.91 4.03
N PHE A 296 21.41 -16.87 4.68
CA PHE A 296 22.68 -16.68 5.35
C PHE A 296 23.76 -17.63 4.84
N SER A 297 24.97 -17.13 4.61
CA SER A 297 26.15 -17.97 4.31
C SER A 297 26.75 -18.51 5.59
N MET A 298 27.12 -19.80 5.63
CA MET A 298 27.96 -20.33 6.71
C MET A 298 29.44 -20.35 6.31
N ARG A 299 30.31 -19.56 6.97
CA ARG A 299 31.77 -19.65 6.79
C ARG A 299 32.38 -20.60 7.83
N ARG A 300 33.32 -21.46 7.42
CA ARG A 300 33.87 -22.56 8.25
C ARG A 300 34.79 -22.15 9.41
N SER A 301 35.31 -20.92 9.46
CA SER A 301 36.40 -20.54 10.39
C SER A 301 35.94 -19.74 11.63
N ALA A 302 34.71 -19.24 11.60
CA ALA A 302 33.95 -18.66 12.70
C ALA A 302 32.51 -18.71 12.20
N LEU A 303 31.52 -19.08 13.03
CA LEU A 303 30.09 -19.06 12.70
C LEU A 303 29.60 -17.63 12.43
N ASN A 304 30.20 -16.97 11.46
CA ASN A 304 29.85 -15.67 10.93
C ASN A 304 28.88 -15.95 9.80
N PHE A 305 27.66 -15.48 10.02
CA PHE A 305 26.62 -15.52 9.02
C PHE A 305 26.63 -14.17 8.32
N ASP A 306 26.88 -14.19 7.01
CA ASP A 306 26.67 -13.02 6.16
C ASP A 306 25.27 -13.11 5.57
N ILE A 307 24.47 -12.05 5.65
CA ILE A 307 23.21 -11.95 4.91
C ILE A 307 23.57 -11.96 3.43
N LEU A 308 23.22 -13.05 2.73
CA LEU A 308 23.50 -13.21 1.30
C LEU A 308 22.36 -12.69 0.44
N MET A 309 21.13 -12.77 0.96
CA MET A 309 19.93 -12.40 0.24
C MET A 309 18.83 -12.12 1.26
N ASP A 310 18.33 -10.89 1.26
CA ASP A 310 17.03 -10.55 1.86
C ASP A 310 16.02 -10.49 0.72
N VAL A 311 15.08 -11.42 0.71
CA VAL A 311 14.05 -11.52 -0.33
C VAL A 311 12.72 -10.94 0.17
N GLY A 312 12.72 -10.35 1.38
CA GLY A 312 11.74 -9.34 1.77
C GLY A 312 11.99 -8.06 0.97
N LEU A 313 10.94 -7.43 0.46
CA LEU A 313 11.01 -6.25 -0.41
C LEU A 313 11.47 -4.97 0.31
N THR A 314 12.30 -5.07 1.36
CA THR A 314 12.60 -3.95 2.25
C THR A 314 13.94 -4.13 2.98
N ASN A 315 15.04 -3.62 2.44
CA ASN A 315 16.34 -3.73 3.11
C ASN A 315 17.24 -2.49 3.08
N GLU A 316 16.67 -1.29 3.22
CA GLU A 316 17.46 -0.08 3.53
C GLU A 316 17.03 0.63 4.84
N LEU A 317 15.95 0.18 5.48
CA LEU A 317 15.44 0.74 6.74
C LEU A 317 15.64 -0.17 7.97
N ALA A 318 16.12 -1.41 7.76
CA ALA A 318 16.34 -2.37 8.83
C ALA A 318 17.49 -1.87 9.74
N GLY A 319 17.13 -1.35 10.92
CA GLY A 319 18.07 -0.80 11.91
C GLY A 319 17.75 0.63 12.36
N LEU A 320 16.85 1.35 11.67
CA LEU A 320 16.43 2.70 12.06
C LEU A 320 15.19 2.64 12.98
N ALA A 321 15.19 3.42 14.06
CA ALA A 321 14.04 3.57 14.95
C ALA A 321 12.91 4.32 14.22
N LEU A 322 12.09 3.59 13.48
CA LEU A 322 10.93 4.14 12.79
C LEU A 322 9.74 4.31 13.77
N PRO A 323 9.05 5.47 13.76
CA PRO A 323 7.77 5.66 14.44
C PRO A 323 6.76 4.56 14.05
N GLU A 324 5.82 4.19 14.92
CA GLU A 324 4.85 3.11 14.64
C GLU A 324 4.04 3.31 13.36
N THR A 325 3.79 4.57 12.99
CA THR A 325 3.10 4.97 11.76
C THR A 325 3.87 4.65 10.47
N LEU A 326 5.18 4.38 10.57
CA LEU A 326 6.06 3.99 9.46
C LEU A 326 6.48 2.52 9.52
N LYS A 327 6.02 1.73 10.50
CA LYS A 327 6.29 0.28 10.56
C LYS A 327 5.54 -0.49 9.47
N HIS A 328 4.42 0.03 8.98
CA HIS A 328 3.60 -0.53 7.90
C HIS A 328 3.78 0.27 6.60
N TYR A 329 5.00 0.29 6.08
CA TYR A 329 5.29 0.86 4.77
C TYR A 329 5.17 -0.22 3.69
N THR A 330 4.74 0.18 2.50
CA THR A 330 4.49 -0.72 1.36
C THR A 330 5.70 -0.82 0.45
N THR A 331 6.43 0.28 0.26
CA THR A 331 7.66 0.32 -0.54
C THR A 331 8.55 1.50 -0.11
N VAL A 332 9.84 1.42 -0.43
CA VAL A 332 10.90 2.35 0.01
C VAL A 332 11.86 2.63 -1.13
N LEU A 333 12.32 3.87 -1.23
CA LEU A 333 13.35 4.34 -2.15
C LEU A 333 14.27 5.33 -1.43
N LYS A 334 15.58 5.26 -1.67
CA LYS A 334 16.55 6.25 -1.17
C LYS A 334 16.88 7.28 -2.24
N ASP A 335 16.85 8.57 -1.89
CA ASP A 335 17.21 9.65 -2.82
C ASP A 335 18.73 9.92 -2.85
N TYR A 336 19.16 10.75 -3.82
CA TYR A 336 20.57 11.10 -4.04
C TYR A 336 21.21 11.83 -2.84
N ASP A 337 20.41 12.49 -1.99
CA ASP A 337 20.84 13.20 -0.79
C ASP A 337 20.86 12.31 0.47
N GLY A 338 20.45 11.05 0.34
CA GLY A 338 20.47 10.06 1.42
C GLY A 338 19.24 10.06 2.31
N PHE A 339 18.15 10.75 1.94
CA PHE A 339 16.84 10.61 2.58
C PHE A 339 16.09 9.41 2.03
N PHE A 340 15.16 8.88 2.82
CA PHE A 340 14.28 7.79 2.43
C PHE A 340 12.89 8.30 2.07
N TRP A 341 12.39 7.90 0.91
CA TRP A 341 11.01 8.07 0.47
C TRP A 341 10.26 6.77 0.70
N LEU A 342 9.16 6.87 1.46
CA LEU A 342 8.41 5.74 1.99
C LEU A 342 6.94 5.93 1.68
N THR A 343 6.24 4.91 1.19
CA THR A 343 4.77 4.94 1.20
C THR A 343 4.25 4.20 2.40
N SER A 344 3.59 4.91 3.31
CA SER A 344 2.91 4.33 4.46
C SER A 344 1.43 4.62 4.44
N GLU A 345 0.71 4.09 5.43
CA GLU A 345 -0.70 4.42 5.65
C GLU A 345 -0.95 5.92 5.80
N VAL A 346 0.05 6.72 6.16
CA VAL A 346 -0.08 8.18 6.32
C VAL A 346 0.08 8.92 4.99
N GLY A 347 0.76 8.33 4.00
CA GLY A 347 1.04 8.93 2.69
C GLY A 347 2.46 8.63 2.20
N LEU A 348 2.95 9.42 1.25
CA LEU A 348 4.34 9.45 0.82
C LEU A 348 5.16 10.28 1.82
N VAL A 349 6.13 9.67 2.48
CA VAL A 349 6.90 10.25 3.59
C VAL A 349 8.36 10.36 3.21
N LYS A 350 8.95 11.55 3.39
CA LYS A 350 10.40 11.77 3.35
C LYS A 350 10.95 11.64 4.76
N TYR A 351 11.79 10.63 4.99
CA TYR A 351 12.40 10.29 6.27
C TYR A 351 13.91 10.57 6.26
N ASP A 352 14.39 11.23 7.30
CA ASP A 352 15.81 11.49 7.51
C ASP A 352 16.40 10.43 8.44
N PRO A 353 17.29 9.56 7.93
CA PRO A 353 17.91 8.52 8.74
C PRO A 353 18.92 9.05 9.76
N GLN A 354 19.52 10.23 9.54
CA GLN A 354 20.50 10.83 10.47
C GLN A 354 19.80 11.46 11.67
N LEU A 355 18.66 12.13 11.44
CA LEU A 355 17.88 12.79 12.48
C LEU A 355 16.76 11.91 13.07
N GLN A 356 16.58 10.69 12.55
CA GLN A 356 15.55 9.72 12.95
C GLN A 356 14.13 10.30 12.99
N ARG A 357 13.76 11.13 12.01
CA ARG A 357 12.46 11.80 11.99
C ARG A 357 11.87 11.91 10.59
N MET A 358 10.55 12.01 10.53
CA MET A 358 9.83 12.42 9.33
C MET A 358 10.13 13.89 9.06
N VAL A 359 10.66 14.18 7.88
CA VAL A 359 10.92 15.56 7.44
C VAL A 359 9.67 16.13 6.82
N GLU A 360 9.05 15.37 5.90
CA GLU A 360 7.87 15.79 5.15
C GLU A 360 6.93 14.62 4.91
N VAL A 361 5.63 14.89 4.89
CA VAL A 361 4.57 13.90 4.65
C VAL A 361 3.60 14.47 3.62
N TYR A 362 3.41 13.73 2.54
CA TYR A 362 2.56 14.09 1.42
C TYR A 362 1.41 13.08 1.30
N PRO A 363 0.15 13.50 1.47
CA PRO A 363 -0.98 12.58 1.35
C PRO A 363 -1.14 12.11 -0.10
N LEU A 364 -1.34 10.80 -0.32
CA LEU A 364 -1.62 10.23 -1.65
C LEU A 364 -2.96 10.77 -2.23
N PRO A 365 -3.12 10.85 -3.56
CA PRO A 365 -4.34 11.39 -4.20
C PRO A 365 -5.56 10.46 -4.01
N ALA A 366 -6.47 10.86 -3.12
CA ALA A 366 -7.86 10.41 -2.94
C ALA A 366 -8.29 9.03 -3.51
N SER A 367 -7.95 7.93 -2.84
CA SER A 367 -8.80 6.73 -2.70
C SER A 367 -8.36 5.85 -1.52
N PRO A 368 -9.27 5.09 -0.87
CA PRO A 368 -9.00 4.47 0.44
C PRO A 368 -8.18 3.18 0.40
N GLN A 369 -7.66 2.77 -0.76
CA GLN A 369 -6.88 1.53 -0.91
C GLN A 369 -5.75 1.71 -1.94
N HIS A 370 -4.79 2.58 -1.64
CA HIS A 370 -3.54 2.60 -2.38
C HIS A 370 -2.66 1.42 -1.97
N ASN A 371 -2.25 0.62 -2.93
CA ASN A 371 -1.25 -0.42 -2.74
C ASN A 371 -0.08 -0.10 -3.66
N VAL A 372 0.73 0.88 -3.26
CA VAL A 372 1.91 1.26 -4.02
C VAL A 372 2.93 0.14 -3.89
N VAL A 373 3.24 -0.51 -5.01
CA VAL A 373 4.10 -1.70 -5.06
C VAL A 373 5.54 -1.35 -5.41
N GLN A 374 5.75 -0.23 -6.11
CA GLN A 374 7.06 0.20 -6.57
C GLN A 374 7.17 1.73 -6.57
N ILE A 375 8.34 2.28 -6.24
CA ILE A 375 8.69 3.70 -6.36
C ILE A 375 10.03 3.79 -7.09
N GLU A 376 10.15 4.74 -8.03
CA GLU A 376 11.39 5.09 -8.72
C GLU A 376 11.58 6.62 -8.71
N LEU A 377 12.82 7.10 -8.64
CA LEU A 377 13.16 8.52 -8.69
C LEU A 377 13.84 8.85 -10.01
N PHE A 378 13.32 9.86 -10.70
CA PHE A 378 13.87 10.33 -11.96
C PHE A 378 13.64 11.84 -12.12
N ALA A 379 14.70 12.60 -12.40
CA ALA A 379 14.65 14.05 -12.67
C ALA A 379 13.77 14.88 -11.69
N GLU A 380 13.99 14.74 -10.38
CA GLU A 380 13.23 15.42 -9.29
C GLU A 380 11.75 15.01 -9.18
N GLN A 381 11.36 13.91 -9.82
CA GLN A 381 10.01 13.34 -9.76
C GLN A 381 10.06 11.90 -9.25
N LEU A 382 9.14 11.59 -8.34
CA LEU A 382 8.90 10.23 -7.85
C LEU A 382 7.79 9.61 -8.67
N PHE A 383 8.08 8.44 -9.25
CA PHE A 383 7.15 7.62 -10.01
C PHE A 383 6.74 6.44 -9.15
N LEU A 384 5.45 6.30 -8.88
CA LEU A 384 4.89 5.31 -7.95
C LEU A 384 3.89 4.42 -8.69
N VAL A 385 4.07 3.10 -8.64
CA VAL A 385 3.10 2.14 -9.20
C VAL A 385 2.11 1.76 -8.12
N ASP A 386 0.87 2.22 -8.28
CA ASP A 386 -0.27 1.76 -7.53
C ASP A 386 -0.95 0.58 -8.23
N GLN A 387 -1.14 -0.52 -7.52
CA GLN A 387 -1.76 -1.73 -8.08
C GLN A 387 -3.19 -1.53 -8.61
N LYS A 388 -3.91 -0.50 -8.14
CA LYS A 388 -5.31 -0.21 -8.49
C LYS A 388 -5.49 1.06 -9.31
N GLN A 389 -4.55 2.00 -9.23
CA GLN A 389 -4.64 3.29 -9.92
C GLN A 389 -3.61 3.50 -11.03
N GLY A 390 -2.69 2.54 -11.21
CA GLY A 390 -1.62 2.64 -12.20
C GLY A 390 -0.48 3.54 -11.72
N LEU A 391 0.07 4.37 -12.59
CA LEU A 391 1.23 5.21 -12.31
C LEU A 391 0.84 6.56 -11.68
N LEU A 392 1.31 6.83 -10.47
CA LEU A 392 1.22 8.12 -9.78
C LEU A 392 2.57 8.84 -9.85
N ILE A 393 2.57 10.15 -10.05
CA ILE A 393 3.81 10.96 -10.02
C ILE A 393 3.73 12.02 -8.93
N PHE A 394 4.79 12.17 -8.17
CA PHE A 394 4.97 13.24 -7.21
C PHE A 394 6.18 14.11 -7.59
N ASP A 395 5.95 15.39 -7.86
CA ASP A 395 7.01 16.35 -8.18
C ASP A 395 7.59 16.93 -6.89
N ILE A 396 8.88 16.66 -6.63
CA ILE A 396 9.55 17.05 -5.38
C ILE A 396 9.73 18.58 -5.31
N GLY A 397 10.04 19.22 -6.45
CA GLY A 397 10.28 20.66 -6.52
C GLY A 397 9.01 21.49 -6.32
N GLU A 398 7.90 21.05 -6.91
CA GLU A 398 6.60 21.74 -6.81
C GLU A 398 5.74 21.27 -5.63
N LYS A 399 6.14 20.21 -4.93
CA LYS A 399 5.43 19.59 -3.79
C LYS A 399 3.97 19.25 -4.10
N ARG A 400 3.69 18.78 -5.31
CA ARG A 400 2.34 18.43 -5.76
C ARG A 400 2.32 17.12 -6.53
N TRP A 401 1.20 16.42 -6.44
CA TRP A 401 0.93 15.27 -7.27
C TRP A 401 0.67 15.72 -8.71
N ARG A 402 1.33 15.03 -9.64
CA ARG A 402 1.05 15.12 -11.06
C ARG A 402 0.39 13.83 -11.49
N SER A 403 -0.76 13.96 -12.15
CA SER A 403 -1.28 12.83 -12.89
C SER A 403 -0.40 12.64 -14.13
N PRO A 404 -0.15 11.39 -14.56
CA PRO A 404 0.38 11.17 -15.90
C PRO A 404 -0.50 11.93 -16.89
N PRO A 405 0.05 12.46 -18.00
CA PRO A 405 -0.70 13.25 -18.95
C PRO A 405 -2.00 12.51 -19.28
N SER A 406 -3.11 13.22 -19.16
CA SER A 406 -4.46 12.68 -19.33
C SER A 406 -4.69 12.10 -20.72
N ASN A 407 -3.66 12.07 -21.59
CA ASN A 407 -3.50 11.54 -22.95
C ASN A 407 -2.99 10.10 -23.09
N ARG A 408 -2.70 9.40 -21.98
CA ARG A 408 -2.13 8.03 -22.04
C ARG A 408 -2.78 7.08 -21.04
N SER A 409 -3.89 6.47 -21.48
CA SER A 409 -4.64 5.42 -20.76
C SER A 409 -3.79 4.19 -20.37
N PHE A 410 -2.66 3.97 -21.05
CA PHE A 410 -1.67 2.95 -20.70
C PHE A 410 -1.18 3.07 -19.24
N PHE A 411 -0.96 4.28 -18.74
CA PHE A 411 -0.46 4.49 -17.38
C PHE A 411 -1.53 4.32 -16.29
N ALA A 412 -2.80 4.12 -16.67
CA ALA A 412 -3.92 3.86 -15.76
C ALA A 412 -4.28 2.36 -15.66
N GLN A 413 -3.45 1.48 -16.24
CA GLN A 413 -3.66 0.04 -16.17
C GLN A 413 -3.20 -0.56 -14.84
N GLU A 414 -3.85 -1.65 -14.43
CA GLU A 414 -3.40 -2.47 -13.30
C GLU A 414 -2.17 -3.30 -13.70
N ASN A 415 -1.34 -3.70 -12.74
CA ASN A 415 -0.11 -4.51 -12.93
C ASN A 415 1.03 -3.84 -13.72
N LEU A 416 1.09 -2.51 -13.75
CA LEU A 416 2.25 -1.82 -14.32
C LEU A 416 3.54 -2.15 -13.56
N ARG A 417 4.67 -2.07 -14.26
CA ARG A 417 6.02 -2.22 -13.68
C ARG A 417 6.91 -1.09 -14.13
N LEU A 418 7.76 -0.58 -13.25
CA LEU A 418 8.74 0.46 -13.56
C LEU A 418 10.15 -0.11 -13.70
N ALA A 419 10.94 0.47 -14.58
CA ALA A 419 12.39 0.26 -14.67
C ALA A 419 13.08 1.53 -15.16
N LEU A 420 14.19 1.92 -14.54
CA LEU A 420 14.98 3.09 -14.94
C LEU A 420 16.15 2.68 -15.84
N ASN A 421 16.40 3.40 -16.94
CA ASN A 421 17.56 3.16 -17.82
C ASN A 421 17.96 4.41 -18.63
N ASP A 422 19.25 4.77 -18.65
CA ASP A 422 19.89 5.75 -19.57
C ASP A 422 19.03 7.00 -19.87
N ASP A 423 18.70 7.78 -18.83
CA ASP A 423 17.88 9.01 -18.90
C ASP A 423 16.40 8.80 -19.33
N LEU A 424 15.87 7.59 -19.22
CA LEU A 424 14.46 7.27 -19.50
C LEU A 424 13.87 6.33 -18.43
N ILE A 425 12.59 6.50 -18.16
CA ILE A 425 11.83 5.58 -17.30
C ILE A 425 10.91 4.70 -18.16
N TRP A 426 11.01 3.39 -17.98
CA TRP A 426 10.21 2.39 -18.68
C TRP A 426 9.03 1.96 -17.81
N VAL A 427 7.87 1.91 -18.42
CA VAL A 427 6.63 1.46 -17.81
C VAL A 427 6.04 0.35 -18.67
N ALA A 428 5.78 -0.82 -18.10
CA ALA A 428 5.31 -1.99 -18.84
C ALA A 428 4.04 -2.59 -18.20
N ASP A 429 3.08 -2.98 -19.05
CA ASP A 429 1.95 -3.84 -18.68
C ASP A 429 2.15 -5.26 -19.26
N GLU A 430 1.12 -6.11 -19.24
CA GLU A 430 1.20 -7.49 -19.77
C GLU A 430 1.27 -7.56 -21.32
N HIS A 431 0.93 -6.48 -22.03
CA HIS A 431 0.68 -6.40 -23.47
C HIS A 431 1.50 -5.32 -24.20
N ASN A 432 2.09 -4.34 -23.52
CA ASN A 432 2.93 -3.29 -24.09
C ASN A 432 3.99 -2.79 -23.10
N ALA A 433 5.14 -2.37 -23.61
CA ALA A 433 6.18 -1.66 -22.86
C ALA A 433 6.43 -0.28 -23.46
N VAL A 434 6.51 0.75 -22.61
CA VAL A 434 6.61 2.15 -22.99
C VAL A 434 7.80 2.82 -22.28
N ALA A 435 8.67 3.47 -23.04
CA ALA A 435 9.71 4.36 -22.52
C ALA A 435 9.22 5.81 -22.50
N ILE A 436 9.45 6.50 -21.39
CA ILE A 436 9.14 7.92 -21.21
C ILE A 436 10.37 8.69 -20.71
N ASP A 437 10.51 9.94 -21.17
CA ASP A 437 11.52 10.88 -20.68
C ASP A 437 11.01 11.73 -19.51
N GLU A 438 11.83 12.67 -19.04
CA GLU A 438 11.53 13.55 -17.89
C GLU A 438 10.35 14.51 -18.13
N PHE A 439 9.96 14.67 -19.40
CA PHE A 439 8.84 15.50 -19.84
C PHE A 439 7.61 14.67 -20.24
N PHE A 440 7.61 13.37 -19.95
CA PHE A 440 6.56 12.42 -20.34
C PHE A 440 6.39 12.25 -21.85
N ASN A 441 7.39 12.56 -22.66
CA ASN A 441 7.36 12.21 -24.08
C ASN A 441 7.53 10.71 -24.22
N LEU A 442 6.67 10.10 -25.04
CA LEU A 442 6.79 8.69 -25.38
C LEU A 442 8.02 8.57 -26.28
N VAL A 443 9.11 8.04 -25.75
CA VAL A 443 10.32 7.86 -26.55
C VAL A 443 10.19 6.59 -27.39
N LYS A 444 9.53 5.55 -26.85
CA LYS A 444 9.35 4.28 -27.54
C LYS A 444 8.18 3.49 -26.96
N GLN A 445 7.41 2.81 -27.81
CA GLN A 445 6.36 1.87 -27.40
C GLN A 445 6.49 0.57 -28.18
N LEU A 446 6.29 -0.56 -27.51
CA LEU A 446 6.45 -1.90 -28.04
C LEU A 446 5.25 -2.79 -27.65
N PRO A 447 4.47 -3.32 -28.61
CA PRO A 447 3.41 -4.29 -28.36
C PRO A 447 3.95 -5.73 -28.15
N LEU A 448 3.37 -6.46 -27.20
CA LEU A 448 3.77 -7.79 -26.73
C LEU A 448 2.93 -8.97 -27.30
N GLU A 449 1.82 -8.71 -28.01
CA GLU A 449 0.95 -9.78 -28.56
C GLU A 449 0.95 -9.86 -30.10
N GLN A 450 1.79 -10.75 -30.64
CA GLN A 450 1.48 -11.74 -31.68
C GLN A 450 2.80 -12.37 -32.16
N SER A 451 2.90 -13.70 -32.00
CA SER A 451 3.95 -14.59 -32.52
C SER A 451 5.21 -13.88 -33.02
N ALA A 452 6.13 -13.55 -32.12
CA ALA A 452 7.46 -13.14 -32.53
C ALA A 452 7.99 -14.22 -33.47
N ASN A 453 8.04 -13.92 -34.76
CA ASN A 453 8.89 -14.65 -35.67
C ASN A 453 10.25 -14.74 -34.97
N LEU A 454 10.83 -15.94 -34.93
CA LEU A 454 12.12 -16.23 -34.29
C LEU A 454 13.26 -15.26 -34.72
N THR A 455 13.02 -14.43 -35.73
CA THR A 455 13.90 -13.36 -36.23
C THR A 455 13.89 -12.06 -35.42
N ASP A 456 12.87 -11.78 -34.59
CA ASP A 456 12.76 -10.53 -33.80
C ASP A 456 13.06 -10.69 -32.31
N LEU A 457 13.48 -11.89 -31.88
CA LEU A 457 14.03 -12.14 -30.54
C LEU A 457 15.43 -11.52 -30.42
N ARG A 458 15.48 -10.19 -30.30
CA ARG A 458 16.70 -9.49 -29.88
C ARG A 458 16.79 -9.60 -28.35
N PRO A 459 17.92 -10.04 -27.78
CA PRO A 459 18.18 -9.80 -26.36
C PRO A 459 18.24 -8.27 -26.17
N LEU A 460 17.24 -7.69 -25.51
CA LEU A 460 17.23 -6.26 -25.25
C LEU A 460 17.89 -6.04 -23.90
N PHE A 461 19.14 -5.60 -23.94
CA PHE A 461 20.04 -5.23 -22.85
C PHE A 461 20.83 -6.38 -22.20
N VAL A 462 22.15 -6.23 -22.31
CA VAL A 462 23.17 -6.86 -21.48
C VAL A 462 23.70 -5.75 -20.57
N SER A 463 23.31 -5.72 -19.29
CA SER A 463 24.02 -4.91 -18.31
C SER A 463 25.33 -5.61 -17.99
N SER A 464 26.45 -4.98 -18.34
CA SER A 464 27.76 -5.44 -17.90
C SER A 464 28.28 -4.55 -16.78
N GLU A 465 28.15 -4.98 -15.52
CA GLU A 465 28.98 -4.41 -14.46
C GLU A 465 30.42 -4.91 -14.67
N GLN A 466 31.29 -4.02 -15.16
CA GLN A 466 32.71 -4.31 -15.30
C GLN A 466 33.42 -4.07 -13.96
N ARG A 467 33.75 -5.16 -13.24
CA ARG A 467 34.74 -5.14 -12.15
C ARG A 467 36.00 -5.83 -12.63
N GLN A 468 37.18 -5.37 -12.18
CA GLN A 468 38.48 -5.88 -12.64
C GLN A 468 38.49 -7.43 -12.71
N GLN A 469 38.63 -7.96 -13.95
CA GLN A 469 38.70 -9.40 -14.29
C GLN A 469 37.40 -10.22 -14.21
N THR A 470 36.24 -9.60 -13.95
CA THR A 470 34.93 -10.28 -13.92
C THR A 470 33.93 -9.56 -14.81
N LEU A 471 33.29 -10.30 -15.71
CA LEU A 471 32.18 -9.81 -16.53
C LEU A 471 30.89 -10.46 -16.06
N HIS A 472 29.94 -9.64 -15.60
CA HIS A 472 28.55 -10.05 -15.44
C HIS A 472 27.76 -9.71 -16.71
N VAL A 473 26.92 -10.63 -17.16
CA VAL A 473 26.04 -10.45 -18.32
C VAL A 473 24.65 -10.90 -17.89
N ASP A 474 23.77 -9.93 -17.70
CA ASP A 474 22.36 -10.21 -17.47
C ASP A 474 21.63 -10.32 -18.81
N PHE A 475 20.65 -11.22 -18.86
CA PHE A 475 19.73 -11.30 -19.99
C PHE A 475 18.39 -10.76 -19.58
N VAL A 476 17.95 -9.69 -20.24
CA VAL A 476 16.60 -9.17 -20.07
C VAL A 476 15.87 -9.34 -21.40
N GLY A 477 14.73 -10.04 -21.35
CA GLY A 477 13.84 -10.25 -22.48
C GLY A 477 12.48 -9.64 -22.17
N PRO A 478 12.33 -8.31 -22.20
CA PRO A 478 11.08 -7.66 -21.82
C PRO A 478 9.97 -7.86 -22.86
N LEU A 479 10.28 -8.49 -24.01
CA LEU A 479 9.40 -8.64 -25.18
C LEU A 479 9.05 -10.11 -25.51
N ALA A 480 9.35 -11.06 -24.64
CA ALA A 480 9.02 -12.46 -24.88
C ALA A 480 7.63 -12.81 -24.31
N PRO A 481 6.72 -13.41 -25.09
CA PRO A 481 5.36 -13.75 -24.64
C PRO A 481 5.33 -14.81 -23.51
N ASP A 482 6.42 -15.56 -23.32
CA ASP A 482 6.72 -16.32 -22.10
C ASP A 482 8.24 -16.28 -21.86
N PRO A 483 8.76 -15.39 -20.98
CA PRO A 483 10.18 -15.27 -20.71
C PRO A 483 10.80 -16.60 -20.29
N LYS A 484 10.02 -17.51 -19.69
CA LYS A 484 10.48 -18.80 -19.15
C LYS A 484 10.81 -19.85 -20.23
N GLN A 485 10.36 -19.66 -21.47
CA GLN A 485 10.59 -20.61 -22.57
C GLN A 485 11.67 -20.18 -23.56
N VAL A 486 12.25 -18.98 -23.38
CA VAL A 486 13.35 -18.50 -24.22
C VAL A 486 14.67 -19.11 -23.70
N GLN A 487 15.25 -20.02 -24.47
CA GLN A 487 16.62 -20.47 -24.24
C GLN A 487 17.59 -19.51 -24.92
N TYR A 488 18.57 -19.03 -24.17
CA TYR A 488 19.70 -18.31 -24.76
C TYR A 488 20.87 -19.28 -24.91
N ARG A 489 21.65 -19.11 -25.98
CA ARG A 489 22.97 -19.70 -26.09
C ARG A 489 23.97 -18.59 -26.25
N TYR A 490 25.11 -18.76 -25.61
CA TYR A 490 26.17 -17.78 -25.63
C TYR A 490 27.52 -18.45 -25.84
N ARG A 491 28.47 -17.68 -26.36
CA ARG A 491 29.89 -18.05 -26.34
C ARG A 491 30.73 -16.79 -26.41
N LEU A 492 31.83 -16.77 -25.65
CA LEU A 492 32.91 -15.83 -25.92
C LEU A 492 33.69 -16.33 -27.13
N PHE A 493 33.72 -15.51 -28.18
CA PHE A 493 34.53 -15.80 -29.37
C PHE A 493 36.02 -15.90 -29.00
N ASP A 494 36.76 -16.80 -29.66
CA ASP A 494 38.17 -17.16 -29.41
C ASP A 494 38.54 -17.85 -28.07
N ILE A 495 37.65 -17.90 -27.07
CA ILE A 495 37.90 -18.65 -25.81
C ILE A 495 37.05 -19.92 -25.73
N MET A 496 35.83 -19.89 -26.28
CA MET A 496 34.89 -21.00 -26.24
C MET A 496 34.59 -21.50 -27.65
N ASP A 497 35.06 -22.70 -27.96
CA ASP A 497 34.83 -23.35 -29.26
C ASP A 497 33.38 -23.84 -29.42
N GLU A 498 32.71 -24.19 -28.31
CA GLU A 498 31.32 -24.67 -28.30
C GLU A 498 30.34 -23.64 -27.73
N TRP A 499 29.10 -23.66 -28.23
CA TRP A 499 28.01 -22.86 -27.69
C TRP A 499 27.57 -23.39 -26.32
N GLN A 500 27.60 -22.54 -25.32
CA GLN A 500 27.05 -22.81 -23.99
C GLN A 500 25.59 -22.39 -23.97
N TYR A 501 24.72 -23.19 -23.38
CA TYR A 501 23.29 -22.94 -23.34
C TYR A 501 22.92 -22.46 -21.92
N THR A 502 22.19 -21.36 -21.82
CA THR A 502 21.64 -20.93 -20.53
C THR A 502 20.62 -21.98 -20.09
N THR A 503 20.79 -22.52 -18.90
CA THR A 503 19.86 -23.48 -18.32
C THR A 503 18.51 -22.84 -17.98
N ARG A 504 18.46 -21.51 -17.78
CA ARG A 504 17.22 -20.71 -17.57
C ARG A 504 17.32 -19.27 -18.16
N PRO A 505 16.20 -18.68 -18.61
CA PRO A 505 16.13 -17.39 -19.32
C PRO A 505 16.51 -16.11 -18.56
N LEU A 506 16.79 -16.17 -17.25
CA LEU A 506 16.99 -14.99 -16.39
C LEU A 506 18.20 -15.15 -15.46
N GLN A 507 19.13 -16.06 -15.77
CA GLN A 507 20.34 -16.24 -14.97
C GLN A 507 21.46 -15.32 -15.48
N PRO A 508 22.05 -14.47 -14.62
CA PRO A 508 23.26 -13.72 -14.94
C PRO A 508 24.39 -14.67 -15.32
N ILE A 509 25.02 -14.49 -16.48
CA ILE A 509 26.29 -15.19 -16.77
C ILE A 509 27.40 -14.40 -16.11
N THR A 510 28.25 -15.10 -15.36
CA THR A 510 29.46 -14.53 -14.82
C THR A 510 30.66 -15.21 -15.46
N PHE A 511 31.51 -14.42 -16.13
CA PHE A 511 32.82 -14.87 -16.56
C PHE A 511 33.87 -14.38 -15.56
N GLU A 512 34.46 -15.31 -14.82
CA GLU A 512 35.51 -15.03 -13.85
C GLU A 512 36.90 -15.19 -14.48
N ARG A 513 37.83 -14.28 -14.14
CA ARG A 513 39.25 -14.31 -14.53
C ARG A 513 39.52 -14.18 -16.04
N LEU A 514 38.78 -13.31 -16.73
CA LEU A 514 39.10 -13.00 -18.12
C LEU A 514 40.37 -12.13 -18.21
N PRO A 515 41.33 -12.47 -19.10
CA PRO A 515 42.48 -11.62 -19.40
C PRO A 515 42.09 -10.22 -19.90
N ALA A 516 43.05 -9.30 -19.96
CA ALA A 516 42.82 -7.97 -20.54
C ALA A 516 42.80 -8.07 -22.07
N ASP A 517 41.62 -8.11 -22.67
CA ASP A 517 41.45 -8.17 -24.12
C ASP A 517 40.08 -7.63 -24.54
N THR A 518 39.89 -7.45 -25.85
CA THR A 518 38.58 -7.22 -26.44
C THR A 518 37.92 -8.56 -26.70
N TYR A 519 36.81 -8.80 -26.03
CA TYR A 519 36.05 -10.03 -26.18
C TYR A 519 34.78 -9.77 -26.96
N GLU A 520 34.44 -10.70 -27.83
CA GLU A 520 33.19 -10.68 -28.58
C GLU A 520 32.25 -11.75 -28.02
N LEU A 521 31.20 -11.31 -27.35
CA LEU A 521 30.17 -12.19 -26.84
C LEU A 521 29.12 -12.39 -27.92
N HIS A 522 28.97 -13.64 -28.35
CA HIS A 522 27.92 -14.06 -29.25
C HIS A 522 26.76 -14.61 -28.45
N ILE A 523 25.54 -14.11 -28.70
CA ILE A 523 24.31 -14.53 -28.03
C ILE A 523 23.26 -14.85 -29.09
N GLN A 524 22.50 -15.91 -28.89
CA GLN A 524 21.30 -16.23 -29.67
C GLN A 524 20.18 -16.66 -28.75
N ALA A 525 18.96 -16.26 -29.07
CA ALA A 525 17.75 -16.65 -28.36
C ALA A 525 16.94 -17.66 -29.19
N SER A 526 16.28 -18.62 -28.55
CA SER A 526 15.37 -19.57 -29.19
C SER A 526 14.18 -19.82 -28.27
N THR A 527 12.97 -19.81 -28.81
CA THR A 527 11.75 -20.14 -28.06
C THR A 527 11.47 -21.65 -27.98
N ASN A 528 12.23 -22.49 -28.71
CA ASN A 528 11.96 -23.94 -28.79
C ASN A 528 13.21 -24.83 -28.81
N GLY A 529 14.42 -24.27 -28.66
CA GLY A 529 15.71 -24.98 -28.70
C GLY A 529 16.12 -25.53 -30.08
N ALA A 530 15.20 -25.57 -31.05
CA ALA A 530 15.40 -26.17 -32.38
C ALA A 530 15.71 -25.15 -33.48
N LYS A 531 15.20 -23.92 -33.37
CA LYS A 531 15.53 -22.80 -34.27
C LYS A 531 16.06 -21.63 -33.46
N TRP A 532 17.28 -21.20 -33.76
CA TRP A 532 17.96 -20.11 -33.06
C TRP A 532 17.79 -18.81 -33.85
N GLY A 533 17.41 -17.74 -33.15
CA GLY A 533 17.25 -16.40 -33.69
C GLY A 533 18.58 -15.78 -34.15
N PRO A 534 18.55 -14.53 -34.61
CA PRO A 534 19.74 -13.86 -35.13
C PRO A 534 20.84 -13.80 -34.07
N LYS A 535 22.08 -13.98 -34.53
CA LYS A 535 23.28 -13.90 -33.69
C LYS A 535 23.51 -12.45 -33.32
N TYR A 536 23.32 -12.14 -32.04
CA TYR A 536 23.68 -10.86 -31.45
C TYR A 536 25.15 -10.90 -31.04
N GLN A 537 25.91 -9.88 -31.42
CA GLN A 537 27.34 -9.77 -31.14
C GLN A 537 27.56 -8.49 -30.36
N GLN A 538 28.01 -8.62 -29.10
CA GLN A 538 28.38 -7.48 -28.26
C GLN A 538 29.88 -7.56 -28.01
N GLN A 539 30.61 -6.54 -28.42
CA GLN A 539 32.01 -6.39 -28.05
C GLN A 539 32.11 -5.66 -26.72
N PHE A 540 32.96 -6.14 -25.84
CA PHE A 540 33.30 -5.48 -24.60
C PHE A 540 34.80 -5.59 -24.37
N VAL A 541 35.37 -4.52 -23.82
CA VAL A 541 36.80 -4.43 -23.54
C VAL A 541 36.98 -4.66 -22.05
N ILE A 542 37.74 -5.68 -21.67
CA ILE A 542 38.19 -5.81 -20.29
C ILE A 542 39.49 -5.04 -20.17
N GLU A 543 39.41 -3.87 -19.53
CA GLU A 543 40.59 -3.06 -19.29
C GLU A 543 41.56 -3.80 -18.38
N GLY A 544 42.80 -3.95 -18.84
CA GLY A 544 43.87 -4.46 -18.01
C GLY A 544 44.18 -3.51 -16.86
N PRO A 545 44.85 -3.99 -15.80
CA PRO A 545 45.35 -3.12 -14.76
C PRO A 545 46.13 -1.94 -15.36
N TRP A 546 45.96 -0.74 -14.82
CA TRP A 546 46.54 0.50 -15.36
C TRP A 546 48.06 0.45 -15.64
N TRP A 547 48.83 -0.41 -14.96
CA TRP A 547 50.26 -0.64 -15.20
C TRP A 547 50.59 -1.42 -16.50
N GLN A 548 49.59 -2.00 -17.18
CA GLN A 548 49.66 -2.60 -18.51
C GLN A 548 48.96 -1.75 -19.58
N SER A 549 48.46 -0.55 -19.24
CA SER A 549 47.73 0.33 -20.17
C SER A 549 48.62 0.81 -21.32
N THR A 550 48.01 1.18 -22.45
CA THR A 550 48.71 1.78 -23.60
C THR A 550 49.46 3.05 -23.25
N TRP A 551 49.04 3.82 -22.24
CA TRP A 551 49.77 4.98 -21.73
C TRP A 551 50.96 4.61 -20.83
N ALA A 552 50.84 3.56 -20.01
CA ALA A 552 51.96 3.02 -19.23
C ALA A 552 52.99 2.32 -20.13
N ILE A 553 52.51 1.53 -21.09
CA ILE A 553 53.28 0.98 -22.19
C ILE A 553 53.84 2.12 -23.04
N ALA A 554 53.11 3.21 -23.33
CA ALA A 554 53.66 4.39 -24.00
C ALA A 554 54.72 5.10 -23.16
N GLY A 555 54.63 5.04 -21.82
CA GLY A 555 55.66 5.51 -20.89
C GLY A 555 56.90 4.63 -20.92
N TYR A 556 56.75 3.31 -20.90
CA TYR A 556 57.84 2.34 -21.07
C TYR A 556 58.43 2.40 -22.48
N ILE A 557 57.60 2.62 -23.49
CA ILE A 557 57.95 2.85 -24.88
C ILE A 557 58.62 4.21 -25.03
N LEU A 558 58.23 5.28 -24.34
CA LEU A 558 58.94 6.56 -24.34
C LEU A 558 60.30 6.44 -23.64
N LEU A 559 60.40 5.67 -22.57
CA LEU A 559 61.65 5.39 -21.86
C LEU A 559 62.61 4.55 -22.74
N SER A 560 62.07 3.56 -23.46
CA SER A 560 62.83 2.72 -24.41
C SER A 560 63.06 3.39 -25.77
N ILE A 561 62.20 4.30 -26.21
CA ILE A 561 62.40 5.19 -27.37
C ILE A 561 63.42 6.25 -27.02
N ALA A 562 63.51 6.75 -25.78
CA ALA A 562 64.60 7.62 -25.36
C ALA A 562 65.95 6.87 -25.39
N LEU A 563 65.97 5.63 -24.89
CA LEU A 563 67.13 4.71 -24.98
C LEU A 563 67.45 4.30 -26.44
N ALA A 564 66.44 4.09 -27.29
CA ALA A 564 66.60 3.73 -28.70
C ALA A 564 66.85 4.94 -29.59
N PHE A 565 66.44 6.16 -29.24
CA PHE A 565 66.77 7.39 -29.97
C PHE A 565 68.23 7.76 -29.72
N LEU A 566 68.74 7.50 -28.50
CA LEU A 566 70.17 7.46 -28.20
C LEU A 566 70.91 6.40 -29.06
N GLY A 567 70.24 5.30 -29.44
CA GLY A 567 70.76 4.26 -30.34
C GLY A 567 70.46 4.41 -31.85
N VAL A 568 69.49 5.22 -32.26
CA VAL A 568 69.02 5.42 -33.65
C VAL A 568 69.56 6.72 -34.23
N ALA A 569 69.89 7.72 -33.39
CA ALA A 569 70.79 8.80 -33.79
C ALA A 569 72.17 8.24 -34.23
N TRP A 570 72.54 7.08 -33.69
CA TRP A 570 73.72 6.30 -34.09
C TRP A 570 73.53 5.58 -35.46
N LEU A 571 72.29 5.28 -35.90
CA LEU A 571 71.96 4.57 -37.17
C LEU A 571 71.41 5.46 -38.32
N ARG A 572 70.72 6.57 -38.04
CA ARG A 572 70.07 7.44 -39.06
C ARG A 572 71.05 8.16 -40.00
N ARG A 573 72.34 8.17 -39.68
CA ARG A 573 73.39 8.56 -40.63
C ARG A 573 73.51 7.62 -41.84
N LEU A 574 72.90 6.43 -41.84
CA LEU A 574 73.11 5.40 -42.86
C LEU A 574 71.97 5.24 -43.91
N HIS A 575 70.75 5.76 -43.71
CA HIS A 575 69.54 5.31 -44.45
C HIS A 575 68.79 6.32 -45.35
N GLN A 576 69.21 7.58 -45.48
CA GLN A 576 68.47 8.60 -46.27
C GLN A 576 68.38 8.31 -47.80
N HIS A 577 69.02 7.26 -48.29
CA HIS A 577 69.26 7.03 -49.71
C HIS A 577 68.17 6.26 -50.50
N GLN A 578 67.12 5.67 -49.89
CA GLN A 578 66.25 4.68 -50.59
C GLN A 578 64.79 5.07 -50.88
N ARG A 579 64.24 6.19 -50.39
CA ARG A 579 62.77 6.39 -50.35
C ARG A 579 62.07 7.13 -51.50
N GLN A 580 62.78 7.69 -52.48
CA GLN A 580 62.11 8.48 -53.54
C GLN A 580 61.32 7.65 -54.56
N GLN A 581 61.51 6.33 -54.63
CA GLN A 581 60.96 5.52 -55.74
C GLN A 581 59.54 4.96 -55.53
N GLN A 582 58.98 4.99 -54.31
CA GLN A 582 57.74 4.25 -54.01
C GLN A 582 56.43 5.04 -54.14
N GLN A 583 56.46 6.38 -54.26
CA GLN A 583 55.25 7.21 -54.18
C GLN A 583 54.37 7.22 -55.45
N LEU A 584 54.86 6.78 -56.61
CA LEU A 584 54.10 6.83 -57.88
C LEU A 584 53.07 5.69 -58.03
N ASN A 585 53.26 4.56 -57.36
CA ASN A 585 52.41 3.38 -57.53
C ASN A 585 51.13 3.37 -56.67
N GLN A 586 51.02 4.24 -55.66
CA GLN A 586 49.92 4.20 -54.69
C GLN A 586 48.62 4.89 -55.17
N SER A 587 48.72 5.93 -56.00
CA SER A 587 47.53 6.71 -56.40
C SER A 587 46.59 5.95 -57.34
N LEU A 588 47.10 4.99 -58.14
CA LEU A 588 46.28 4.21 -59.07
C LEU A 588 45.42 3.14 -58.36
N SER A 589 45.87 2.66 -57.20
CA SER A 589 45.17 1.63 -56.42
C SER A 589 43.98 2.16 -55.63
N GLN A 590 43.98 3.45 -55.27
CA GLN A 590 42.94 4.04 -54.40
C GLN A 590 41.61 4.32 -55.13
N ALA A 591 41.66 4.58 -56.44
CA ALA A 591 40.46 4.88 -57.22
C ALA A 591 39.52 3.67 -57.41
N VAL A 592 40.08 2.46 -57.45
CA VAL A 592 39.32 1.20 -57.67
C VAL A 592 38.69 0.68 -56.37
N GLN A 593 39.20 1.05 -55.20
CA GLN A 593 38.69 0.56 -53.91
C GLN A 593 37.47 1.33 -53.37
N CYS A 594 37.19 2.53 -53.89
CA CYS A 594 36.13 3.38 -53.31
C CYS A 594 34.70 3.09 -53.82
N SER A 595 34.50 2.29 -54.88
CA SER A 595 33.15 2.09 -55.45
C SER A 595 32.32 0.98 -54.79
N GLY A 596 32.93 0.09 -54.00
CA GLY A 596 32.23 -1.01 -53.32
C GLY A 596 31.71 -2.15 -54.22
N ASP A 597 31.65 -1.93 -55.54
CA ASP A 597 31.28 -2.94 -56.54
C ASP A 597 32.36 -4.01 -56.70
N GLN A 598 31.93 -5.24 -56.99
CA GLN A 598 32.83 -6.32 -57.39
C GLN A 598 33.03 -6.28 -58.90
N PHE A 599 34.27 -6.11 -59.34
CA PHE A 599 34.60 -6.08 -60.77
C PHE A 599 35.01 -7.46 -61.26
N TRP A 600 34.58 -7.81 -62.47
CA TRP A 600 34.96 -9.04 -63.13
C TRP A 600 35.39 -8.77 -64.57
N ASP A 601 36.40 -9.49 -65.02
CA ASP A 601 37.01 -9.38 -66.35
C ASP A 601 37.11 -10.78 -66.96
N TRP A 602 36.35 -11.00 -68.02
CA TRP A 602 36.22 -12.30 -68.66
C TRP A 602 36.87 -12.28 -70.03
N GLN A 603 37.94 -13.07 -70.18
CA GLN A 603 38.58 -13.34 -71.46
C GLN A 603 37.94 -14.57 -72.09
N ILE A 604 37.20 -14.35 -73.19
CA ILE A 604 36.36 -15.39 -73.80
C ILE A 604 37.21 -16.45 -74.49
N GLN A 605 38.36 -16.08 -75.10
CA GLN A 605 39.22 -17.02 -75.83
C GLN A 605 39.92 -18.03 -74.91
N ASP A 606 40.42 -17.56 -73.76
CA ASP A 606 41.17 -18.38 -72.81
C ASP A 606 40.30 -18.98 -71.68
N HIS A 607 39.01 -18.62 -71.65
CA HIS A 607 38.05 -19.00 -70.60
C HIS A 607 38.50 -18.57 -69.19
N GLU A 608 39.34 -17.53 -69.10
CA GLU A 608 39.82 -16.99 -67.84
C GLU A 608 38.92 -15.83 -67.37
N LEU A 609 38.35 -15.98 -66.18
CA LEU A 609 37.58 -14.94 -65.49
C LEU A 609 38.40 -14.42 -64.31
N THR A 610 38.90 -13.19 -64.42
CA THR A 610 39.63 -12.52 -63.34
C THR A 610 38.70 -11.61 -62.57
N ARG A 611 38.67 -11.71 -61.24
CA ARG A 611 37.84 -10.86 -60.37
C ARG A 611 38.71 -9.92 -59.55
N TYR A 612 38.24 -8.69 -59.39
CA TYR A 612 38.85 -7.65 -58.58
C TYR A 612 37.85 -7.17 -57.54
N ASN A 613 38.34 -6.85 -56.34
CA ASN A 613 37.49 -6.43 -55.22
C ASN A 613 36.41 -7.48 -54.86
N ILE A 614 36.83 -8.75 -54.78
CA ILE A 614 35.93 -9.88 -54.45
C ILE A 614 35.30 -9.61 -53.10
N TRP A 615 33.97 -9.54 -53.05
CA TRP A 615 33.24 -9.42 -51.80
C TRP A 615 33.63 -10.61 -50.91
N SER A 616 34.20 -10.31 -49.75
CA SER A 616 34.69 -11.29 -48.77
C SER A 616 33.61 -12.29 -48.36
N ASP A 617 32.35 -11.87 -48.45
CA ASP A 617 31.21 -12.68 -48.06
C ASP A 617 30.69 -13.58 -49.17
N CYS A 618 31.08 -13.40 -50.45
CA CYS A 618 30.60 -14.18 -51.61
C CYS A 618 31.74 -14.73 -52.49
N PRO A 619 32.54 -15.70 -52.01
CA PRO A 619 33.68 -16.24 -52.75
C PRO A 619 33.27 -17.13 -53.94
N ASP A 620 32.17 -17.87 -53.84
CA ASP A 620 31.82 -18.98 -54.74
C ASP A 620 30.98 -18.58 -55.95
N PHE A 621 31.46 -17.62 -56.76
CA PHE A 621 30.79 -17.16 -58.00
C PHE A 621 31.73 -17.03 -59.21
N PRO A 622 31.56 -17.83 -60.29
CA PRO A 622 31.76 -19.29 -60.40
C PRO A 622 33.24 -19.70 -60.59
N VAL A 623 33.57 -20.98 -60.41
CA VAL A 623 34.94 -21.57 -60.41
C VAL A 623 35.38 -22.06 -61.79
N ASP A 624 34.52 -21.96 -62.80
CA ASP A 624 34.60 -22.85 -63.97
C ASP A 624 34.99 -22.12 -65.27
N GLY A 625 35.19 -20.79 -65.26
CA GLY A 625 35.64 -20.03 -66.44
C GLY A 625 34.69 -20.01 -67.66
N ILE A 626 33.57 -20.72 -67.60
CA ILE A 626 32.67 -20.96 -68.74
C ILE A 626 31.24 -20.49 -68.37
N ARG A 627 30.78 -19.36 -68.95
CA ARG A 627 29.37 -18.91 -68.83
C ARG A 627 28.41 -19.67 -69.77
N ASN A 628 28.85 -20.72 -70.46
CA ASN A 628 28.05 -21.45 -71.46
C ASN A 628 28.10 -22.99 -71.33
N GLY A 629 26.97 -23.60 -70.96
CA GLY A 629 26.64 -25.00 -71.28
C GLY A 629 26.87 -26.07 -70.22
N PHE A 630 25.76 -26.51 -69.60
CA PHE A 630 25.52 -27.85 -69.03
C PHE A 630 26.50 -28.44 -67.99
N ILE A 631 26.52 -27.92 -66.74
CA ILE A 631 26.92 -28.71 -65.55
C ILE A 631 26.08 -28.30 -64.31
N SER A 632 25.77 -29.27 -63.46
CA SER A 632 24.83 -29.28 -62.32
C SER A 632 25.17 -28.42 -61.09
N ASN A 633 26.08 -27.45 -61.18
CA ASN A 633 26.58 -26.70 -60.01
C ASN A 633 26.61 -25.17 -60.22
N THR A 634 25.52 -24.59 -60.72
CA THR A 634 25.37 -23.13 -60.75
C THR A 634 24.90 -22.60 -59.39
N ASN A 635 25.44 -21.46 -58.99
CA ASN A 635 25.03 -20.73 -57.78
C ASN A 635 23.91 -19.71 -58.02
N ILE A 636 23.33 -19.64 -59.21
CA ILE A 636 22.18 -18.80 -59.52
C ILE A 636 20.92 -19.54 -59.10
N HIS A 637 19.94 -18.83 -58.53
CA HIS A 637 18.68 -19.46 -58.09
C HIS A 637 17.98 -20.19 -59.25
N PRO A 638 17.50 -21.43 -59.07
CA PRO A 638 16.92 -22.24 -60.15
C PRO A 638 15.82 -21.53 -60.95
N ASN A 639 14.94 -20.78 -60.26
CA ASN A 639 13.87 -20.01 -60.90
C ASN A 639 14.34 -18.75 -61.67
N ASP A 640 15.58 -18.30 -61.48
CA ASP A 640 16.15 -17.11 -62.14
C ASP A 640 17.12 -17.48 -63.27
N LEU A 641 17.53 -18.75 -63.35
CA LEU A 641 18.58 -19.25 -64.22
C LEU A 641 18.23 -19.12 -65.72
N GLU A 642 16.98 -19.45 -66.07
CA GLU A 642 16.50 -19.33 -67.45
C GLU A 642 16.50 -17.87 -67.93
N ARG A 643 16.11 -16.93 -67.06
CA ARG A 643 16.12 -15.49 -67.35
C ARG A 643 17.52 -14.93 -67.54
N VAL A 644 18.47 -15.32 -66.69
CA VAL A 644 19.87 -14.86 -66.79
C VAL A 644 20.54 -15.40 -68.06
N GLN A 645 20.31 -16.66 -68.41
CA GLN A 645 20.83 -17.26 -69.65
C GLN A 645 20.32 -16.55 -70.90
N GLN A 646 19.04 -16.16 -70.92
CA GLN A 646 18.47 -15.39 -72.04
C GLN A 646 19.12 -14.00 -72.22
N CYS A 647 19.65 -13.40 -71.14
CA CYS A 647 20.31 -12.09 -71.19
C CYS A 647 21.80 -12.17 -71.58
N ILE A 648 22.52 -13.22 -71.17
CA ILE A 648 23.97 -13.36 -71.43
C ILE A 648 24.26 -13.96 -72.81
N ASN A 649 23.41 -14.87 -73.31
CA ASN A 649 23.64 -15.55 -74.58
C ASN A 649 23.76 -14.60 -75.80
N PRO A 650 22.95 -13.53 -75.95
CA PRO A 650 23.10 -12.55 -77.03
C PRO A 650 24.43 -11.77 -77.00
N LEU A 651 24.96 -11.48 -75.81
CA LEU A 651 26.23 -10.77 -75.59
C LEU A 651 27.43 -11.61 -76.08
N VAL A 652 27.45 -12.91 -75.77
CA VAL A 652 28.51 -13.83 -76.19
C VAL A 652 28.47 -14.09 -77.71
N ASN A 653 27.28 -14.09 -78.30
CA ASN A 653 27.09 -14.28 -79.73
C ASN A 653 27.32 -12.99 -80.56
N GLY A 654 27.69 -11.87 -79.92
CA GLY A 654 27.99 -10.60 -80.58
C GLY A 654 26.77 -9.82 -81.07
N ALA A 655 25.57 -10.13 -80.57
CA ALA A 655 24.33 -9.42 -80.93
C ALA A 655 24.09 -8.16 -80.10
N GLU A 656 24.65 -8.10 -78.88
CA GLU A 656 24.57 -6.94 -77.98
C GLU A 656 25.95 -6.63 -77.38
N THR A 657 26.17 -5.39 -76.94
CA THR A 657 27.47 -4.91 -76.41
C THR A 657 27.48 -4.71 -74.88
N HIS A 658 26.32 -4.79 -74.24
CA HIS A 658 26.16 -4.68 -72.78
C HIS A 658 24.98 -5.54 -72.29
N PHE A 659 24.94 -5.88 -71.00
CA PHE A 659 23.76 -6.46 -70.36
C PHE A 659 23.59 -5.93 -68.93
N GLU A 660 22.35 -5.93 -68.45
CA GLU A 660 21.99 -5.60 -67.08
C GLU A 660 20.85 -6.52 -66.62
N THR A 661 21.03 -7.23 -65.52
CA THR A 661 19.98 -8.09 -64.97
C THR A 661 20.13 -8.31 -63.48
N SER A 662 19.00 -8.33 -62.77
CA SER A 662 18.96 -8.62 -61.34
C SER A 662 18.54 -10.06 -61.07
N TYR A 663 19.30 -10.79 -60.26
CA TYR A 663 19.00 -12.18 -59.93
C TYR A 663 19.56 -12.57 -58.56
N ARG A 664 19.12 -13.73 -58.07
CA ARG A 664 19.57 -14.26 -56.79
C ARG A 664 20.78 -15.14 -56.95
N ILE A 665 21.81 -14.85 -56.16
CA ILE A 665 23.03 -15.65 -56.08
C ILE A 665 23.11 -16.35 -54.73
N LYS A 666 23.48 -17.62 -54.76
CA LYS A 666 23.63 -18.45 -53.58
C LYS A 666 24.96 -18.11 -52.95
N ASN A 667 24.89 -17.64 -51.71
CA ASN A 667 26.05 -17.25 -50.94
C ASN A 667 25.92 -17.80 -49.52
N ASN A 668 26.83 -18.68 -49.09
CA ASN A 668 26.82 -19.30 -47.75
C ASN A 668 25.42 -19.76 -47.30
N ASP A 669 24.71 -20.48 -48.18
CA ASP A 669 23.33 -20.98 -48.02
C ASP A 669 22.19 -19.93 -47.94
N LYS A 670 22.46 -18.65 -48.24
CA LYS A 670 21.45 -17.60 -48.39
C LYS A 670 21.39 -17.07 -49.84
N TRP A 671 20.23 -16.57 -50.25
CA TRP A 671 20.05 -15.94 -51.55
C TRP A 671 20.23 -14.43 -51.43
N LEU A 672 21.19 -13.88 -52.16
CA LEU A 672 21.47 -12.44 -52.21
C LEU A 672 20.98 -11.87 -53.55
N TRP A 673 20.30 -10.73 -53.54
CA TRP A 673 19.86 -10.06 -54.76
C TRP A 673 20.98 -9.17 -55.28
N VAL A 674 21.54 -9.54 -56.43
CA VAL A 674 22.55 -8.74 -57.13
C VAL A 674 21.98 -8.17 -58.41
N MET A 675 22.49 -7.01 -58.79
CA MET A 675 22.43 -6.46 -60.13
C MET A 675 23.77 -6.74 -60.81
N ASP A 676 23.78 -7.52 -61.90
CA ASP A 676 24.98 -7.76 -62.72
C ASP A 676 24.93 -6.86 -63.96
N ARG A 677 26.02 -6.13 -64.22
CA ARG A 677 26.20 -5.29 -65.40
C ARG A 677 27.52 -5.65 -66.09
N GLY A 678 27.50 -5.89 -67.39
CA GLY A 678 28.73 -6.15 -68.15
C GLY A 678 28.74 -5.50 -69.52
N GLN A 679 29.93 -5.16 -70.00
CA GLN A 679 30.20 -4.52 -71.29
C GLN A 679 31.39 -5.18 -72.00
N VAL A 680 31.32 -5.32 -73.32
CA VAL A 680 32.44 -5.80 -74.13
C VAL A 680 33.55 -4.75 -74.20
N SER A 681 34.76 -5.09 -73.74
CA SER A 681 35.91 -4.18 -73.70
C SER A 681 36.84 -4.34 -74.90
N GLU A 682 36.95 -5.54 -75.47
CA GLU A 682 37.74 -5.81 -76.67
C GLU A 682 37.00 -6.77 -77.61
N THR A 683 37.10 -6.51 -78.92
CA THR A 683 36.54 -7.35 -80.00
C THR A 683 37.62 -7.67 -81.03
N THR A 684 37.51 -8.82 -81.70
CA THR A 684 38.29 -9.11 -82.91
C THR A 684 37.94 -8.17 -84.07
N GLU A 685 38.79 -8.08 -85.11
CA GLU A 685 38.53 -7.31 -86.34
C GLU A 685 37.23 -7.74 -87.08
N THR A 686 36.71 -8.94 -86.78
CA THR A 686 35.44 -9.47 -87.31
C THR A 686 34.21 -9.19 -86.42
N GLY A 687 34.36 -8.40 -85.35
CA GLY A 687 33.26 -7.99 -84.46
C GLY A 687 32.88 -9.01 -83.39
N ILE A 688 33.67 -10.07 -83.18
CA ILE A 688 33.41 -11.08 -82.15
C ILE A 688 34.04 -10.61 -80.83
N PRO A 689 33.28 -10.53 -79.71
CA PRO A 689 33.79 -10.18 -78.38
C PRO A 689 34.92 -11.12 -77.93
N ILE A 690 36.05 -10.56 -77.49
CA ILE A 690 37.17 -11.31 -76.90
C ILE A 690 37.34 -11.05 -75.40
N ARG A 691 36.86 -9.91 -74.92
CA ARG A 691 36.94 -9.53 -73.51
C ARG A 691 35.68 -8.81 -73.06
N ILE A 692 35.15 -9.19 -71.90
CA ILE A 692 33.97 -8.56 -71.29
C ILE A 692 34.33 -8.16 -69.86
N GLN A 693 34.10 -6.90 -69.52
CA GLN A 693 34.30 -6.39 -68.18
C GLN A 693 32.96 -5.98 -67.58
N GLY A 694 32.78 -6.23 -66.29
CA GLY A 694 31.53 -5.92 -65.62
C GLY A 694 31.68 -5.67 -64.14
N ALA A 695 30.58 -5.23 -63.53
CA ALA A 695 30.45 -4.92 -62.13
C ALA A 695 29.17 -5.57 -61.58
N LEU A 696 29.28 -6.12 -60.38
CA LEU A 696 28.16 -6.62 -59.59
C LEU A 696 27.89 -5.63 -58.45
N THR A 697 26.62 -5.29 -58.24
CA THR A 697 26.15 -4.41 -57.16
C THR A 697 25.05 -5.11 -56.35
N ASP A 698 25.12 -5.03 -55.01
CA ASP A 698 24.08 -5.57 -54.12
C ASP A 698 22.88 -4.61 -54.05
N ILE A 699 21.68 -5.12 -54.34
CA ILE A 699 20.41 -4.34 -54.31
C ILE A 699 19.45 -4.80 -53.20
N SER A 700 19.89 -5.70 -52.31
CA SER A 700 19.06 -6.32 -51.28
C SER A 700 18.43 -5.29 -50.32
N GLY A 701 19.12 -4.17 -50.03
CA GLY A 701 18.61 -3.11 -49.15
C GLY A 701 17.47 -2.27 -49.74
N MET A 702 17.41 -2.15 -51.08
CA MET A 702 16.39 -1.34 -51.75
C MET A 702 15.02 -2.01 -51.74
N ILE A 703 14.97 -3.33 -52.01
CA ILE A 703 13.71 -4.11 -51.99
C ILE A 703 13.09 -4.17 -50.59
N ASN A 704 13.91 -4.28 -49.53
CA ASN A 704 13.42 -4.28 -48.14
C ASN A 704 12.74 -2.96 -47.70
N SER A 705 13.07 -1.83 -48.35
CA SER A 705 12.50 -0.52 -47.99
C SER A 705 11.09 -0.33 -48.54
N GLU A 706 10.80 -0.89 -49.71
CA GLU A 706 9.49 -0.83 -50.36
C GLU A 706 8.45 -1.71 -49.64
N GLU A 707 8.83 -2.91 -49.19
CA GLU A 707 7.98 -3.79 -48.38
C GLU A 707 7.61 -3.15 -47.02
N ARG A 708 8.52 -2.36 -46.44
CA ARG A 708 8.29 -1.65 -45.17
C ARG A 708 7.21 -0.58 -45.29
N LEU A 709 7.11 0.12 -46.42
CA LEU A 709 6.08 1.13 -46.65
C LEU A 709 4.68 0.52 -46.79
N ASN A 710 4.56 -0.63 -47.46
CA ASN A 710 3.29 -1.35 -47.57
C ASN A 710 2.81 -1.91 -46.22
N MET A 711 3.72 -2.36 -45.35
CA MET A 711 3.40 -2.77 -43.98
C MET A 711 2.84 -1.62 -43.12
N LEU A 712 3.39 -0.41 -43.26
CA LEU A 712 2.91 0.78 -42.55
C LEU A 712 1.50 1.23 -43.01
N ALA A 713 1.17 1.03 -44.30
CA ALA A 713 -0.16 1.34 -44.81
C ALA A 713 -1.24 0.37 -44.29
N LEU A 714 -0.89 -0.91 -44.10
CA LEU A 714 -1.79 -1.94 -43.58
C LEU A 714 -2.07 -1.76 -42.07
N SER A 715 -1.10 -1.32 -41.27
CA SER A 715 -1.28 -1.14 -39.83
C SER A 715 -2.33 -0.07 -39.46
N LEU A 716 -2.47 0.99 -40.27
CA LEU A 716 -3.50 2.04 -40.07
C LEU A 716 -4.93 1.54 -40.28
N THR A 717 -5.12 0.42 -41.00
CA THR A 717 -6.46 -0.12 -41.31
C THR A 717 -7.01 -1.09 -40.27
N ASN A 718 -6.16 -1.60 -39.37
CA ASN A 718 -6.52 -2.61 -38.35
C ASN A 718 -6.62 -2.06 -36.92
N ILE A 719 -6.53 -0.74 -36.72
CA ILE A 719 -6.68 -0.10 -35.42
C ILE A 719 -8.17 -0.02 -35.05
N SER A 720 -8.51 -0.40 -33.81
CA SER A 720 -9.89 -0.38 -33.28
C SER A 720 -10.40 1.03 -32.95
N ASP A 721 -9.50 2.00 -32.80
CA ASP A 721 -9.84 3.40 -32.57
C ASP A 721 -10.22 4.10 -33.87
N GLY A 722 -11.24 4.96 -33.80
CA GLY A 722 -11.63 5.80 -34.91
C GLY A 722 -10.57 6.85 -35.19
N ILE A 723 -9.94 6.80 -36.37
CA ILE A 723 -8.95 7.79 -36.81
C ILE A 723 -9.59 8.68 -37.87
N CYS A 724 -9.43 10.00 -37.70
CA CYS A 724 -9.85 10.99 -38.67
C CYS A 724 -8.74 12.04 -38.87
N ILE A 725 -8.31 12.23 -40.11
CA ILE A 725 -7.31 13.24 -40.48
C ILE A 725 -8.05 14.46 -41.00
N PHE A 726 -7.70 15.63 -40.51
CA PHE A 726 -8.23 16.92 -40.92
C PHE A 726 -7.15 17.76 -41.61
N ASP A 727 -7.59 18.68 -42.47
CA ASP A 727 -6.73 19.78 -42.92
C ASP A 727 -6.63 20.90 -41.87
N ARG A 728 -5.78 21.89 -42.15
CA ARG A 728 -5.59 23.09 -41.29
C ARG A 728 -6.86 23.91 -41.01
N PHE A 729 -8.00 23.60 -41.64
CA PHE A 729 -9.28 24.27 -41.41
C PHE A 729 -10.31 23.34 -40.75
N PHE A 730 -9.87 22.23 -40.14
CA PHE A 730 -10.74 21.24 -39.50
C PHE A 730 -11.76 20.61 -40.46
N ARG A 731 -11.39 20.41 -41.74
CA ARG A 731 -12.17 19.59 -42.68
C ARG A 731 -11.59 18.20 -42.79
N LYS A 732 -12.44 17.19 -42.69
CA LYS A 732 -12.06 15.76 -42.73
C LYS A 732 -11.50 15.40 -44.11
N ARG A 733 -10.24 15.00 -44.16
CA ARG A 733 -9.52 14.55 -45.36
C ARG A 733 -9.50 13.05 -45.51
N GLU A 734 -9.43 12.33 -44.40
CA GLU A 734 -9.36 10.87 -44.42
C GLU A 734 -9.94 10.29 -43.13
N VAL A 735 -10.54 9.10 -43.21
CA VAL A 735 -11.04 8.36 -42.05
C VAL A 735 -10.70 6.87 -42.20
N ASN A 736 -10.42 6.20 -41.08
CA ASN A 736 -10.20 4.74 -41.09
C ASN A 736 -11.52 3.96 -40.96
N LYS A 737 -11.47 2.63 -41.09
CA LYS A 737 -12.66 1.76 -40.96
C LYS A 737 -13.28 1.77 -39.57
N ALA A 738 -12.49 1.95 -38.51
CA ALA A 738 -13.01 2.01 -37.14
C ALA A 738 -13.85 3.27 -36.90
N TYR A 739 -13.52 4.39 -37.56
CA TYR A 739 -14.37 5.58 -37.57
C TYR A 739 -15.80 5.24 -38.03
N GLU A 740 -15.91 4.49 -39.13
CA GLU A 740 -17.20 4.08 -39.69
C GLU A 740 -17.96 3.15 -38.73
N SER A 741 -17.26 2.21 -38.10
CA SER A 741 -17.85 1.29 -37.13
C SER A 741 -18.36 1.97 -35.86
N ILE A 742 -17.60 2.91 -35.28
CA ILE A 742 -17.96 3.58 -34.01
C ILE A 742 -19.04 4.64 -34.23
N THR A 743 -18.89 5.46 -35.27
CA THR A 743 -19.78 6.62 -35.50
C THR A 743 -21.00 6.27 -36.35
N GLY A 744 -20.95 5.18 -37.13
CA GLY A 744 -21.97 4.79 -38.08
C GLY A 744 -21.98 5.57 -39.40
N TYR A 745 -21.09 6.57 -39.57
CA TYR A 745 -20.97 7.33 -40.82
C TYR A 745 -20.00 6.64 -41.79
N GLN A 746 -20.43 6.42 -43.03
CA GLN A 746 -19.58 5.87 -44.09
C GLN A 746 -18.53 6.91 -44.54
N ARG A 747 -17.37 6.46 -45.02
CA ARG A 747 -16.27 7.30 -45.48
C ARG A 747 -16.72 8.36 -46.47
N GLU A 748 -17.51 8.03 -47.49
CA GLU A 748 -17.96 9.01 -48.47
C GLU A 748 -18.85 10.12 -47.87
N GLN A 749 -19.52 9.86 -46.75
CA GLN A 749 -20.35 10.83 -46.04
C GLN A 749 -19.53 11.69 -45.08
N ALA A 750 -18.45 11.14 -44.53
CA ALA A 750 -17.59 11.80 -43.57
C ALA A 750 -16.57 12.75 -44.22
N LEU A 751 -16.11 12.46 -45.44
CA LEU A 751 -15.12 13.28 -46.14
C LEU A 751 -15.62 14.71 -46.45
N ASP A 752 -14.68 15.67 -46.40
CA ASP A 752 -14.88 17.12 -46.60
C ASP A 752 -15.88 17.81 -45.65
N GLN A 753 -16.39 17.10 -44.64
CA GLN A 753 -17.23 17.68 -43.57
C GLN A 753 -16.38 18.39 -42.51
N PRO A 754 -16.91 19.46 -41.87
CA PRO A 754 -16.23 20.12 -40.76
C PRO A 754 -16.25 19.28 -39.47
N PHE A 755 -15.28 19.50 -38.59
CA PHE A 755 -15.32 19.00 -37.22
C PHE A 755 -16.44 19.67 -36.41
N VAL A 756 -17.43 18.88 -36.01
CA VAL A 756 -18.60 19.25 -35.19
C VAL A 756 -18.96 18.07 -34.29
N LEU A 757 -19.20 18.34 -33.01
CA LEU A 757 -19.78 17.38 -32.06
C LEU A 757 -21.30 17.59 -32.00
N ALA A 758 -22.08 16.53 -32.16
CA ALA A 758 -23.54 16.62 -32.24
C ALA A 758 -24.21 16.76 -30.86
N ALA A 759 -23.59 16.23 -29.80
CA ALA A 759 -24.11 16.34 -28.43
C ALA A 759 -23.83 17.71 -27.74
N TYR A 760 -23.00 18.56 -28.35
CA TYR A 760 -22.59 19.84 -27.78
C TYR A 760 -22.94 21.01 -28.68
N ASP A 761 -22.92 22.22 -28.11
CA ASP A 761 -23.08 23.44 -28.90
C ASP A 761 -21.84 23.74 -29.74
N GLN A 762 -22.03 24.65 -30.71
CA GLN A 762 -20.95 25.03 -31.62
C GLN A 762 -19.86 25.85 -30.91
N GLU A 763 -20.20 26.50 -29.79
CA GLU A 763 -19.26 27.28 -28.98
C GLU A 763 -18.23 26.38 -28.29
N PHE A 764 -18.65 25.25 -27.73
CA PHE A 764 -17.75 24.24 -27.15
C PHE A 764 -16.84 23.61 -28.20
N THR A 765 -17.39 23.26 -29.38
CA THR A 765 -16.59 22.73 -30.50
C THR A 765 -15.51 23.73 -30.93
N ASP A 766 -15.83 25.03 -30.98
CA ASP A 766 -14.87 26.06 -31.37
C ASP A 766 -13.83 26.35 -30.27
N GLN A 767 -14.16 26.14 -28.99
CA GLN A 767 -13.18 26.17 -27.90
C GLN A 767 -12.13 25.07 -28.07
N ILE A 768 -12.55 23.85 -28.40
CA ILE A 768 -11.64 22.73 -28.69
C ILE A 768 -10.70 23.09 -29.84
N LYS A 769 -11.23 23.61 -30.97
CA LYS A 769 -10.41 24.05 -32.11
C LYS A 769 -9.38 25.09 -31.71
N ARG A 770 -9.74 26.07 -30.88
CA ARG A 770 -8.81 27.10 -30.38
C ARG A 770 -7.72 26.52 -29.48
N SER A 771 -8.05 25.54 -28.64
CA SER A 771 -7.06 24.84 -27.80
C SER A 771 -6.03 24.12 -28.68
N VAL A 772 -6.49 23.36 -29.68
CA VAL A 772 -5.62 22.64 -30.62
C VAL A 772 -4.70 23.59 -31.36
N PHE A 773 -5.19 24.74 -31.85
CA PHE A 773 -4.35 25.73 -32.53
C PHE A 773 -3.30 26.39 -31.61
N LYS A 774 -3.60 26.55 -30.32
CA LYS A 774 -2.73 27.25 -29.37
C LYS A 774 -1.70 26.32 -28.72
N GLU A 775 -2.12 25.10 -28.40
CA GLU A 775 -1.37 24.14 -27.57
C GLU A 775 -0.81 22.97 -28.39
N GLY A 776 -1.25 22.80 -29.64
CA GLY A 776 -0.78 21.76 -30.55
C GLY A 776 -1.42 20.39 -30.33
N SER A 777 -2.14 20.20 -29.23
CA SER A 777 -2.95 19.02 -28.96
C SER A 777 -4.17 19.33 -28.08
N TRP A 778 -5.15 18.43 -28.06
CA TRP A 778 -6.29 18.47 -27.15
C TRP A 778 -6.72 17.04 -26.81
N ARG A 779 -7.10 16.78 -25.56
CA ARG A 779 -7.78 15.54 -25.16
C ARG A 779 -8.92 15.79 -24.20
N GLY A 780 -9.98 15.00 -24.33
CA GLY A 780 -11.00 14.85 -23.31
C GLY A 780 -11.91 13.65 -23.52
N GLU A 781 -12.59 13.24 -22.44
CA GLU A 781 -13.74 12.36 -22.48
C GLU A 781 -15.00 13.20 -22.74
N LEU A 782 -15.77 12.87 -23.76
CA LEU A 782 -16.99 13.59 -24.11
C LEU A 782 -18.01 12.67 -24.77
N SER A 783 -19.30 13.01 -24.62
CA SER A 783 -20.38 12.25 -25.25
C SER A 783 -20.61 12.72 -26.68
N ASP A 784 -21.00 11.85 -27.58
CA ASP A 784 -21.49 12.26 -28.89
C ASP A 784 -22.59 11.33 -29.40
N ILE A 785 -23.17 11.68 -30.55
CA ILE A 785 -24.32 10.99 -31.12
C ILE A 785 -23.89 10.24 -32.38
N ARG A 786 -24.16 8.93 -32.42
CA ARG A 786 -23.94 8.09 -33.61
C ARG A 786 -24.94 8.42 -34.72
N ALA A 787 -24.67 7.94 -35.93
CA ALA A 787 -25.57 8.12 -37.08
C ALA A 787 -27.00 7.57 -36.86
N ASP A 788 -27.20 6.63 -35.93
CA ASP A 788 -28.50 6.05 -35.57
C ASP A 788 -29.25 6.82 -34.46
N GLY A 789 -28.63 7.85 -33.86
CA GLY A 789 -29.19 8.65 -32.78
C GLY A 789 -28.86 8.16 -31.36
N SER A 790 -28.10 7.07 -31.20
CA SER A 790 -27.63 6.62 -29.88
C SER A 790 -26.49 7.50 -29.35
N GLU A 791 -26.53 7.81 -28.05
CA GLU A 791 -25.43 8.49 -27.37
C GLU A 791 -24.31 7.49 -27.05
N PHE A 792 -23.06 7.96 -27.11
CA PHE A 792 -21.89 7.20 -26.70
C PHE A 792 -20.84 8.10 -26.07
N LEU A 793 -20.12 7.54 -25.11
CA LEU A 793 -19.02 8.22 -24.46
C LEU A 793 -17.73 7.91 -25.22
N MET A 794 -17.08 8.93 -25.75
CA MET A 794 -15.79 8.80 -26.44
C MET A 794 -14.65 9.48 -25.69
N GLU A 795 -13.50 8.83 -25.65
CA GLU A 795 -12.21 9.47 -25.31
C GLU A 795 -11.61 9.99 -26.62
N LEU A 796 -11.55 11.31 -26.82
CA LEU A 796 -11.10 11.96 -28.06
C LEU A 796 -9.74 12.66 -27.84
N THR A 797 -8.79 12.41 -28.75
CA THR A 797 -7.52 13.12 -28.87
C THR A 797 -7.43 13.81 -30.24
N LEU A 798 -6.91 15.04 -30.27
CA LEU A 798 -6.62 15.84 -31.48
C LEU A 798 -5.17 16.32 -31.43
N ASP A 799 -4.35 15.99 -32.41
CA ASP A 799 -2.93 16.37 -32.47
C ASP A 799 -2.58 17.06 -33.79
N THR A 800 -1.81 18.16 -33.74
CA THR A 800 -1.34 18.86 -34.95
C THR A 800 -0.02 18.30 -35.48
N VAL A 801 0.09 18.18 -36.79
CA VAL A 801 1.33 17.83 -37.52
C VAL A 801 1.81 19.07 -38.26
N ASN A 802 3.03 19.50 -37.94
CA ASN A 802 3.63 20.71 -38.49
C ASN A 802 4.63 20.37 -39.60
N ASN A 803 4.75 21.27 -40.58
CA ASN A 803 5.76 21.19 -41.63
C ASN A 803 7.14 21.66 -41.15
N GLU A 804 8.17 21.56 -42.01
CA GLU A 804 9.55 21.98 -41.73
C GLU A 804 9.69 23.47 -41.34
N ASN A 805 8.70 24.30 -41.68
CA ASN A 805 8.67 25.72 -41.34
C ASN A 805 7.92 26.01 -40.02
N GLY A 806 7.41 24.97 -39.34
CA GLY A 806 6.66 25.09 -38.08
C GLY A 806 5.18 25.49 -38.26
N GLU A 807 4.63 25.45 -39.48
CA GLU A 807 3.21 25.71 -39.73
C GLU A 807 2.41 24.39 -39.73
N ILE A 808 1.17 24.44 -39.25
CA ILE A 808 0.27 23.26 -39.18
C ILE A 808 -0.09 22.80 -40.61
N GLU A 809 0.30 21.58 -40.94
CA GLU A 809 0.01 20.93 -42.21
C GLU A 809 -1.28 20.09 -42.13
N LEU A 810 -1.41 19.29 -41.06
CA LEU A 810 -2.53 18.36 -40.83
C LEU A 810 -2.89 18.30 -39.35
N ILE A 811 -4.10 17.84 -39.04
CA ILE A 811 -4.54 17.57 -37.66
C ILE A 811 -5.06 16.13 -37.63
N VAL A 812 -4.56 15.30 -36.73
CA VAL A 812 -4.95 13.90 -36.59
C VAL A 812 -5.85 13.77 -35.36
N ALA A 813 -7.02 13.18 -35.53
CA ALA A 813 -7.91 12.80 -34.44
C ALA A 813 -7.93 11.29 -34.26
N SER A 814 -7.90 10.85 -33.01
CA SER A 814 -8.16 9.46 -32.61
C SER A 814 -9.19 9.44 -31.50
N PHE A 815 -10.18 8.54 -31.58
CA PHE A 815 -11.14 8.35 -30.49
C PHE A 815 -11.56 6.89 -30.30
N SER A 816 -11.88 6.56 -29.05
CA SER A 816 -12.33 5.23 -28.62
C SER A 816 -13.66 5.33 -27.89
N ASP A 817 -14.56 4.37 -28.10
CA ASP A 817 -15.83 4.25 -27.35
C ASP A 817 -15.59 3.56 -26.00
N ILE A 818 -15.90 4.25 -24.90
CA ILE A 818 -15.64 3.79 -23.53
C ILE A 818 -16.92 3.48 -22.73
N THR A 819 -18.08 3.46 -23.41
CA THR A 819 -19.40 3.34 -22.77
C THR A 819 -19.55 2.05 -21.93
N GLU A 820 -19.28 0.89 -22.52
CA GLU A 820 -19.44 -0.43 -21.85
C GLU A 820 -18.48 -0.62 -20.66
N ARG A 821 -17.26 -0.06 -20.77
CA ARG A 821 -16.25 -0.11 -19.71
C ARG A 821 -16.71 0.64 -18.46
N ARG A 822 -17.29 1.83 -18.62
CA ARG A 822 -17.80 2.67 -17.53
C ARG A 822 -18.99 2.04 -16.80
N ASP A 823 -19.93 1.45 -17.54
CA ASP A 823 -21.12 0.82 -16.94
C ASP A 823 -20.74 -0.38 -16.06
N THR A 824 -19.78 -1.20 -16.52
CA THR A 824 -19.30 -2.36 -15.78
C THR A 824 -18.57 -1.96 -14.49
N GLU A 825 -17.79 -0.88 -14.51
CA GLU A 825 -17.06 -0.39 -13.34
C GLU A 825 -18.02 0.11 -12.24
N ASN A 826 -19.09 0.81 -12.62
CA ASN A 826 -20.07 1.34 -11.67
C ASN A 826 -20.84 0.23 -10.95
N GLU A 827 -21.21 -0.85 -11.64
CA GLU A 827 -21.93 -1.98 -11.04
C GLU A 827 -21.03 -2.78 -10.08
N LEU A 828 -19.76 -3.00 -10.44
CA LEU A 828 -18.78 -3.64 -9.55
C LEU A 828 -18.57 -2.84 -8.25
N ARG A 829 -18.52 -1.50 -8.34
CA ARG A 829 -18.41 -0.63 -7.16
C ARG A 829 -19.62 -0.74 -6.23
N ARG A 830 -20.83 -0.89 -6.78
CA ARG A 830 -22.06 -1.08 -6.00
C ARG A 830 -22.04 -2.41 -5.25
N LEU A 831 -21.77 -3.52 -5.94
CA LEU A 831 -21.75 -4.87 -5.34
C LEU A 831 -20.68 -5.05 -4.26
N SER A 832 -19.57 -4.31 -4.32
CA SER A 832 -18.51 -4.39 -3.31
C SER A 832 -18.86 -3.69 -1.99
N ASN A 833 -19.78 -2.71 -2.00
CA ASN A 833 -19.99 -1.80 -0.86
C ASN A 833 -21.37 -1.91 -0.21
N THR A 834 -22.34 -2.55 -0.86
CA THR A 834 -23.71 -2.70 -0.35
C THR A 834 -24.07 -4.16 -0.06
N ASP A 835 -24.89 -4.40 0.96
CA ASP A 835 -25.52 -5.67 1.25
C ASP A 835 -26.65 -5.94 0.25
N SER A 836 -26.62 -7.09 -0.40
CA SER A 836 -27.56 -7.44 -1.48
C SER A 836 -29.00 -7.67 -1.02
N LEU A 837 -29.23 -7.95 0.27
CA LEU A 837 -30.58 -8.21 0.80
C LEU A 837 -31.25 -6.91 1.25
N THR A 838 -30.57 -6.15 2.12
CA THR A 838 -31.14 -4.96 2.77
C THR A 838 -30.86 -3.66 2.02
N GLY A 839 -29.91 -3.65 1.08
CA GLY A 839 -29.46 -2.45 0.39
C GLY A 839 -28.60 -1.51 1.25
N LEU A 840 -28.41 -1.83 2.53
CA LEU A 840 -27.55 -1.07 3.44
C LEU A 840 -26.07 -1.25 3.08
N PRO A 841 -25.20 -0.31 3.45
CA PRO A 841 -23.76 -0.51 3.38
C PRO A 841 -23.31 -1.77 4.14
N ASN A 842 -22.42 -2.53 3.53
CA ASN A 842 -21.96 -3.82 4.07
C ASN A 842 -20.79 -3.67 5.04
N ARG A 843 -20.36 -4.78 5.64
CA ARG A 843 -19.20 -4.83 6.56
C ARG A 843 -17.90 -4.30 5.95
N SER A 844 -17.67 -4.51 4.66
CA SER A 844 -16.46 -4.01 3.99
C SER A 844 -16.46 -2.49 3.92
N TYR A 845 -17.60 -1.88 3.60
CA TYR A 845 -17.78 -0.43 3.61
C TYR A 845 -17.71 0.15 5.04
N PHE A 846 -18.28 -0.53 6.04
CA PHE A 846 -18.11 -0.19 7.46
C PHE A 846 -16.63 -0.13 7.86
N GLN A 847 -15.87 -1.17 7.54
CA GLN A 847 -14.47 -1.25 7.96
C GLN A 847 -13.64 -0.08 7.38
N VAL A 848 -13.90 0.29 6.12
CA VAL A 848 -13.21 1.40 5.45
C VAL A 848 -13.63 2.76 6.03
N SER A 849 -14.94 3.00 6.18
CA SER A 849 -15.48 4.26 6.72
C SER A 849 -15.08 4.50 8.18
N HIS A 850 -15.23 3.50 9.04
CA HIS A 850 -14.83 3.60 10.45
C HIS A 850 -13.31 3.74 10.62
N SER A 851 -12.49 3.00 9.85
CA SER A 851 -11.03 3.18 9.86
C SER A 851 -10.62 4.59 9.40
N ASN A 852 -11.34 5.18 8.46
CA ASN A 852 -11.11 6.57 8.03
C ASN A 852 -11.41 7.58 9.15
N LEU A 853 -12.46 7.39 9.94
CA LEU A 853 -12.76 8.27 11.08
C LEU A 853 -11.70 8.17 12.18
N VAL A 854 -11.30 6.94 12.53
CA VAL A 854 -10.22 6.68 13.50
C VAL A 854 -8.90 7.31 13.01
N ARG A 855 -8.56 7.17 11.72
CA ARG A 855 -7.36 7.78 11.13
C ARG A 855 -7.40 9.31 11.16
N LYS A 856 -8.57 9.91 10.88
CA LYS A 856 -8.78 11.37 10.97
C LYS A 856 -8.89 11.88 12.40
N LYS A 857 -8.86 10.97 13.39
CA LYS A 857 -9.05 11.27 14.82
C LYS A 857 -10.34 12.02 15.12
N ILE A 858 -11.40 11.76 14.33
CA ILE A 858 -12.71 12.37 14.53
C ILE A 858 -13.38 11.65 15.71
N PRO A 859 -13.79 12.33 16.79
CA PRO A 859 -14.56 11.71 17.86
C PRO A 859 -15.88 11.15 17.33
N HIS A 860 -16.21 9.89 17.67
CA HIS A 860 -17.42 9.24 17.20
C HIS A 860 -17.87 8.14 18.16
N ALA A 861 -19.14 7.74 18.04
CA ALA A 861 -19.70 6.60 18.76
C ALA A 861 -20.03 5.46 17.78
N LEU A 862 -19.72 4.24 18.18
CA LEU A 862 -20.09 3.02 17.47
C LEU A 862 -21.11 2.25 18.30
N LEU A 863 -22.28 2.02 17.71
CA LEU A 863 -23.34 1.18 18.26
C LEU A 863 -23.41 -0.09 17.42
N VAL A 864 -23.16 -1.24 18.03
CA VAL A 864 -23.35 -2.55 17.39
C VAL A 864 -24.54 -3.21 18.05
N PHE A 865 -25.46 -3.75 17.25
CA PHE A 865 -26.65 -4.39 17.80
C PHE A 865 -27.09 -5.61 17.02
N ASP A 866 -27.62 -6.56 17.78
CA ASP A 866 -28.02 -7.90 17.34
C ASP A 866 -29.50 -8.12 17.67
N LEU A 867 -30.23 -8.74 16.76
CA LEU A 867 -31.66 -9.01 16.93
C LEU A 867 -31.86 -10.23 17.85
N ASP A 868 -32.54 -10.01 18.97
CA ASP A 868 -32.70 -11.03 20.00
C ASP A 868 -33.55 -12.21 19.49
N ASP A 869 -33.07 -13.44 19.69
CA ASP A 869 -33.78 -14.67 19.30
C ASP A 869 -34.14 -14.80 17.81
N PHE A 870 -33.50 -14.03 16.90
CA PHE A 870 -33.76 -14.11 15.45
C PHE A 870 -33.62 -15.53 14.88
N LYS A 871 -32.64 -16.31 15.35
CA LYS A 871 -32.48 -17.72 14.98
C LYS A 871 -33.74 -18.56 15.27
N LYS A 872 -34.43 -18.33 16.39
CA LYS A 872 -35.67 -19.05 16.70
C LYS A 872 -36.79 -18.71 15.72
N ILE A 873 -36.82 -17.48 15.21
CA ILE A 873 -37.78 -17.05 14.19
C ILE A 873 -37.50 -17.80 12.87
N ASN A 874 -36.23 -17.82 12.44
CA ASN A 874 -35.82 -18.59 11.26
C ASN A 874 -36.15 -20.08 11.39
N ASP A 875 -35.90 -20.68 12.55
CA ASP A 875 -36.16 -22.09 12.81
C ASP A 875 -37.67 -22.40 12.88
N SER A 876 -38.52 -21.43 13.24
CA SER A 876 -39.96 -21.63 13.44
C SER A 876 -40.83 -21.27 12.22
N ILE A 877 -40.45 -20.23 11.46
CA ILE A 877 -41.28 -19.63 10.40
C ILE A 877 -40.58 -19.71 9.03
N GLY A 878 -39.28 -19.99 8.99
CA GLY A 878 -38.49 -20.17 7.78
C GLY A 878 -37.66 -18.95 7.38
N HIS A 879 -36.62 -19.20 6.58
CA HIS A 879 -35.63 -18.19 6.20
C HIS A 879 -36.20 -17.04 5.34
N GLU A 880 -37.20 -17.29 4.50
CA GLU A 880 -37.82 -16.22 3.68
C GLU A 880 -38.49 -15.14 4.53
N VAL A 881 -39.14 -15.52 5.64
CA VAL A 881 -39.74 -14.58 6.59
C VAL A 881 -38.67 -13.85 7.41
N GLY A 882 -37.57 -14.53 7.74
CA GLY A 882 -36.42 -13.90 8.38
C GLY A 882 -35.73 -12.85 7.50
N ASP A 883 -35.55 -13.15 6.22
CA ASP A 883 -35.00 -12.21 5.24
C ASP A 883 -35.91 -10.98 5.07
N GLU A 884 -37.23 -11.18 4.99
CA GLU A 884 -38.20 -10.09 4.95
C GLU A 884 -38.18 -9.26 6.24
N LEU A 885 -38.04 -9.90 7.40
CA LEU A 885 -37.89 -9.22 8.70
C LEU A 885 -36.63 -8.33 8.71
N LEU A 886 -35.50 -8.82 8.22
CA LEU A 886 -34.27 -8.04 8.14
C LEU A 886 -34.41 -6.81 7.23
N CYS A 887 -35.11 -6.95 6.10
CA CYS A 887 -35.43 -5.81 5.23
C CYS A 887 -36.30 -4.77 5.96
N ARG A 888 -37.35 -5.20 6.68
CA ARG A 888 -38.23 -4.28 7.43
C ARG A 888 -37.51 -3.59 8.60
N VAL A 889 -36.61 -4.30 9.28
CA VAL A 889 -35.75 -3.72 10.33
C VAL A 889 -34.84 -2.65 9.71
N ALA A 890 -34.17 -2.95 8.60
CA ALA A 890 -33.32 -2.00 7.90
C ALA A 890 -34.09 -0.74 7.47
N GLU A 891 -35.28 -0.90 6.88
CA GLU A 891 -36.17 0.21 6.51
C GLU A 891 -36.52 1.08 7.73
N ARG A 892 -36.95 0.47 8.84
CA ARG A 892 -37.38 1.19 10.05
C ARG A 892 -36.22 1.98 10.70
N LEU A 893 -35.00 1.45 10.62
CA LEU A 893 -33.82 2.06 11.24
C LEU A 893 -33.19 3.19 10.40
N THR A 894 -33.43 3.21 9.09
CA THR A 894 -32.81 4.18 8.17
C THR A 894 -33.18 5.63 8.51
N ASP A 895 -34.35 5.86 9.10
CA ASP A 895 -34.86 7.20 9.43
C ASP A 895 -34.52 7.68 10.85
N ILE A 896 -33.84 6.86 11.68
CA ILE A 896 -33.56 7.18 13.08
C ILE A 896 -32.30 8.05 13.24
N GLY A 897 -31.32 7.87 12.37
CA GLY A 897 -30.05 8.61 12.39
C GLY A 897 -30.13 9.99 11.72
N ARG A 898 -29.12 10.83 11.96
CA ARG A 898 -28.90 12.07 11.18
C ARG A 898 -28.39 11.71 9.78
N ARG A 899 -28.47 12.65 8.83
CA ARG A 899 -27.91 12.46 7.46
C ARG A 899 -26.41 12.09 7.42
N GLN A 900 -25.68 12.40 8.48
CA GLN A 900 -24.26 12.09 8.63
C GLN A 900 -24.01 10.74 9.31
N ASP A 901 -25.02 10.17 9.98
CA ASP A 901 -24.91 8.88 10.65
C ASP A 901 -25.11 7.80 9.59
N THR A 902 -24.33 6.74 9.66
CA THR A 902 -24.41 5.66 8.67
C THR A 902 -24.82 4.36 9.35
N LEU A 903 -25.90 3.77 8.86
CA LEU A 903 -26.38 2.44 9.25
C LEU A 903 -25.74 1.38 8.35
N TYR A 904 -25.26 0.30 8.94
CA TYR A 904 -24.58 -0.80 8.27
C TYR A 904 -25.24 -2.12 8.64
N ARG A 905 -25.19 -3.08 7.71
CA ARG A 905 -25.42 -4.49 8.03
C ARG A 905 -24.07 -5.21 8.08
N LEU A 906 -23.70 -5.68 9.26
CA LEU A 906 -22.39 -6.29 9.51
C LEU A 906 -22.37 -7.78 9.14
N GLY A 907 -23.54 -8.44 9.16
CA GLY A 907 -23.75 -9.80 8.69
C GLY A 907 -24.82 -10.51 9.50
N GLY A 908 -25.54 -11.47 8.90
CA GLY A 908 -26.61 -12.19 9.60
C GLY A 908 -27.71 -11.24 10.10
N ASP A 909 -27.91 -11.25 11.43
CA ASP A 909 -28.80 -10.42 12.25
C ASP A 909 -28.10 -9.23 12.93
N GLU A 910 -26.82 -8.99 12.63
CA GLU A 910 -26.02 -7.91 13.20
C GLU A 910 -26.06 -6.63 12.34
N PHE A 911 -26.36 -5.52 13.02
CA PHE A 911 -26.36 -4.17 12.47
C PHE A 911 -25.38 -3.29 13.23
N GLY A 912 -24.88 -2.26 12.55
CA GLY A 912 -23.99 -1.26 13.14
C GLY A 912 -24.47 0.14 12.79
N LEU A 913 -24.48 1.05 13.76
CA LEU A 913 -24.73 2.47 13.54
C LEU A 913 -23.48 3.25 13.96
N LEU A 914 -22.95 4.03 13.01
CA LEU A 914 -21.81 4.91 13.23
C LEU A 914 -22.30 6.34 13.33
N VAL A 915 -22.08 6.96 14.50
CA VAL A 915 -22.50 8.34 14.80
C VAL A 915 -21.26 9.22 14.81
N GLU A 916 -21.12 10.05 13.78
CA GLU A 916 -19.96 10.92 13.60
C GLU A 916 -20.08 12.20 14.43
N ASP A 917 -18.93 12.71 14.89
CA ASP A 917 -18.79 14.03 15.55
C ASP A 917 -19.63 14.18 16.83
N SER A 918 -19.86 13.06 17.52
CA SER A 918 -20.58 13.05 18.80
C SER A 918 -20.11 11.91 19.68
N THR A 919 -19.52 12.26 20.82
CA THR A 919 -19.24 11.33 21.94
C THR A 919 -20.08 11.68 23.18
N ASP A 920 -21.13 12.47 23.01
CA ASP A 920 -22.03 12.82 24.11
C ASP A 920 -22.87 11.61 24.52
N ILE A 921 -22.62 11.15 25.74
CA ILE A 921 -23.28 9.99 26.36
C ILE A 921 -24.81 10.15 26.34
N ASN A 922 -25.35 11.37 26.47
CA ASN A 922 -26.79 11.60 26.50
C ASN A 922 -27.43 11.40 25.14
N THR A 923 -26.87 12.06 24.11
CA THR A 923 -27.33 11.94 22.73
C THR A 923 -27.30 10.47 22.27
N ILE A 924 -26.23 9.75 22.60
CA ILE A 924 -26.09 8.33 22.23
C ILE A 924 -27.01 7.41 23.05
N SER A 925 -27.22 7.69 24.33
CA SER A 925 -28.18 6.93 25.16
C SER A 925 -29.61 7.08 24.66
N LEU A 926 -30.01 8.30 24.30
CA LEU A 926 -31.33 8.58 23.74
C LEU A 926 -31.53 7.84 22.41
N LEU A 927 -30.53 7.89 21.53
CA LEU A 927 -30.53 7.20 20.24
C LEU A 927 -30.64 5.69 20.41
N ALA A 928 -29.86 5.10 21.32
CA ALA A 928 -29.92 3.67 21.62
C ALA A 928 -31.29 3.24 22.17
N SER A 929 -31.89 4.05 23.06
CA SER A 929 -33.24 3.80 23.56
C SER A 929 -34.29 3.92 22.46
N GLN A 930 -34.13 4.86 21.53
CA GLN A 930 -35.03 5.03 20.40
C GLN A 930 -34.96 3.83 19.46
N ILE A 931 -33.76 3.35 19.13
CA ILE A 931 -33.55 2.15 18.31
C ILE A 931 -34.25 0.93 18.91
N ASN A 932 -34.04 0.65 20.20
CA ASN A 932 -34.71 -0.47 20.87
C ASN A 932 -36.24 -0.36 20.83
N ASN A 933 -36.78 0.84 21.09
CA ASN A 933 -38.23 1.07 21.07
C ASN A 933 -38.84 0.89 19.67
N GLU A 934 -38.13 1.33 18.62
CA GLU A 934 -38.57 1.17 17.23
C GLU A 934 -38.49 -0.29 16.76
N ILE A 935 -37.41 -1.00 17.13
CA ILE A 935 -37.26 -2.43 16.79
C ILE A 935 -38.34 -3.25 17.48
N ALA A 936 -38.67 -2.94 18.74
CA ALA A 936 -39.67 -3.66 19.53
C ALA A 936 -41.12 -3.47 19.05
N GLN A 937 -41.41 -2.59 18.08
CA GLN A 937 -42.75 -2.50 17.50
C GLN A 937 -43.06 -3.71 16.61
N PRO A 938 -44.31 -4.20 16.58
CA PRO A 938 -44.69 -5.35 15.76
C PRO A 938 -44.39 -5.18 14.26
N TYR A 939 -44.03 -6.27 13.60
CA TYR A 939 -43.85 -6.36 12.16
C TYR A 939 -44.96 -7.22 11.55
N GLU A 940 -45.70 -6.68 10.58
CA GLU A 940 -46.63 -7.47 9.77
C GLU A 940 -45.89 -8.09 8.58
N ILE A 941 -45.63 -9.39 8.65
CA ILE A 941 -44.92 -10.14 7.61
C ILE A 941 -45.76 -11.35 7.22
N GLN A 942 -46.18 -11.42 5.95
CA GLN A 942 -46.95 -12.55 5.39
C GLN A 942 -48.09 -13.05 6.31
N GLN A 943 -48.89 -12.11 6.86
CA GLN A 943 -50.03 -12.35 7.76
C GLN A 943 -49.70 -12.81 9.20
N HIS A 944 -48.44 -12.77 9.60
CA HIS A 944 -48.00 -13.01 10.98
C HIS A 944 -47.55 -11.68 11.62
N GLU A 945 -47.87 -11.52 12.90
CA GLU A 945 -47.37 -10.42 13.73
C GLU A 945 -46.13 -10.91 14.47
N VAL A 946 -44.96 -10.37 14.10
CA VAL A 946 -43.66 -10.75 14.69
C VAL A 946 -43.17 -9.60 15.57
N VAL A 947 -42.77 -9.90 16.80
CA VAL A 947 -42.15 -8.93 17.71
C VAL A 947 -40.75 -9.44 18.05
N ILE A 948 -39.75 -8.59 17.87
CA ILE A 948 -38.34 -8.89 18.15
C ILE A 948 -37.72 -7.72 18.92
N GLY A 949 -36.84 -8.02 19.87
CA GLY A 949 -36.04 -7.02 20.59
C GLY A 949 -34.63 -6.93 20.01
N SER A 950 -33.85 -5.96 20.46
CA SER A 950 -32.43 -5.84 20.11
C SER A 950 -31.56 -5.61 21.32
N SER A 951 -30.38 -6.22 21.31
CA SER A 951 -29.32 -5.96 22.28
C SER A 951 -28.28 -5.04 21.65
N ILE A 952 -27.97 -3.91 22.30
CA ILE A 952 -27.04 -2.89 21.76
C ILE A 952 -25.79 -2.76 22.63
N GLY A 953 -24.60 -2.82 22.02
CA GLY A 953 -23.32 -2.48 22.61
C GLY A 953 -22.80 -1.14 22.09
N ILE A 954 -22.32 -0.29 22.99
CA ILE A 954 -21.91 1.08 22.68
C ILE A 954 -20.47 1.32 23.11
N VAL A 955 -19.66 1.88 22.21
CA VAL A 955 -18.28 2.31 22.46
C VAL A 955 -18.00 3.70 21.88
N PHE A 956 -17.05 4.40 22.49
CA PHE A 956 -16.61 5.73 22.07
C PHE A 956 -15.16 5.75 21.61
N TYR A 957 -14.90 6.38 20.48
CA TYR A 957 -13.54 6.76 20.08
C TYR A 957 -13.26 8.21 20.49
N PRO A 958 -12.08 8.51 21.07
CA PRO A 958 -10.95 7.62 21.35
C PRO A 958 -10.95 6.98 22.76
N HIS A 959 -12.03 7.18 23.54
CA HIS A 959 -12.03 6.86 24.97
C HIS A 959 -11.91 5.37 25.27
N ASP A 960 -12.65 4.53 24.54
CA ASP A 960 -12.74 3.10 24.81
C ASP A 960 -11.69 2.30 24.05
N ALA A 961 -11.18 2.78 22.90
CA ALA A 961 -10.12 2.14 22.12
C ALA A 961 -9.50 3.09 21.09
N SER A 962 -8.29 2.75 20.61
CA SER A 962 -7.54 3.57 19.65
C SER A 962 -7.58 3.05 18.21
N THR A 963 -8.15 1.87 17.97
CA THR A 963 -8.21 1.23 16.65
C THR A 963 -9.64 0.79 16.30
N SER A 964 -9.96 0.77 15.00
CA SER A 964 -11.28 0.35 14.49
C SER A 964 -11.64 -1.08 14.92
N GLN A 965 -10.67 -2.01 14.89
CA GLN A 965 -10.90 -3.40 15.27
C GLN A 965 -11.17 -3.57 16.77
N GLU A 966 -10.41 -2.86 17.61
CA GLU A 966 -10.58 -2.92 19.06
C GLU A 966 -11.91 -2.29 19.50
N LEU A 967 -12.34 -1.19 18.87
CA LEU A 967 -13.66 -0.60 19.09
C LEU A 967 -14.78 -1.59 18.74
N LEU A 968 -14.71 -2.23 17.57
CA LEU A 968 -15.71 -3.22 17.15
C LEU A 968 -15.78 -4.39 18.14
N GLN A 969 -14.62 -4.93 18.55
CA GLN A 969 -14.56 -6.02 19.54
C GLN A 969 -15.15 -5.62 20.91
N LYS A 970 -14.91 -4.39 21.35
CA LYS A 970 -15.45 -3.87 22.61
C LYS A 970 -16.94 -3.61 22.53
N ALA A 971 -17.44 -3.17 21.37
CA ALA A 971 -18.86 -3.02 21.10
C ALA A 971 -19.57 -4.37 21.13
N ASP A 972 -19.01 -5.40 20.50
CA ASP A 972 -19.54 -6.77 20.55
C ASP A 972 -19.59 -7.31 21.98
N THR A 973 -18.55 -7.04 22.77
CA THR A 973 -18.50 -7.44 24.18
C THR A 973 -19.59 -6.76 24.99
N ALA A 974 -19.79 -5.45 24.80
CA ALA A 974 -20.85 -4.70 25.47
C ALA A 974 -22.25 -5.18 25.05
N MET A 975 -22.45 -5.46 23.76
CA MET A 975 -23.68 -6.02 23.20
C MET A 975 -23.99 -7.39 23.82
N TYR A 976 -23.00 -8.26 23.93
CA TYR A 976 -23.16 -9.56 24.58
C TYR A 976 -23.58 -9.42 26.05
N HIS A 977 -23.04 -8.44 26.79
CA HIS A 977 -23.48 -8.14 28.15
C HIS A 977 -24.94 -7.63 28.21
N ALA A 978 -25.39 -6.84 27.23
CA ALA A 978 -26.80 -6.45 27.10
C ALA A 978 -27.70 -7.69 26.92
N LYS A 979 -27.29 -8.63 26.07
CA LYS A 979 -28.03 -9.88 25.81
C LYS A 979 -28.18 -10.74 27.06
N GLN A 980 -27.14 -10.85 27.88
CA GLN A 980 -27.19 -11.57 29.16
C GLN A 980 -28.11 -10.93 30.21
N ARG A 981 -28.42 -9.64 30.09
CA ARG A 981 -29.29 -8.90 31.02
C ARG A 981 -30.78 -9.02 30.72
N GLY A 982 -31.16 -9.86 29.76
CA GLY A 982 -32.55 -10.14 29.41
C GLY A 982 -32.97 -9.64 28.01
N GLY A 983 -32.04 -9.14 27.21
CA GLY A 983 -32.32 -8.62 25.86
C GLY A 983 -33.05 -7.27 25.89
N ASN A 984 -33.31 -6.71 24.70
CA ASN A 984 -34.02 -5.45 24.50
C ASN A 984 -33.48 -4.27 25.33
N CYS A 985 -32.16 -4.16 25.46
CA CYS A 985 -31.50 -3.10 26.23
C CYS A 985 -30.17 -2.70 25.57
N TYR A 986 -29.54 -1.63 26.07
CA TYR A 986 -28.24 -1.19 25.60
C TYR A 986 -27.22 -1.17 26.73
N GLN A 987 -25.94 -1.27 26.38
CA GLN A 987 -24.85 -1.30 27.34
C GLN A 987 -23.63 -0.57 26.79
N PHE A 988 -23.07 0.32 27.60
CA PHE A 988 -21.73 0.87 27.35
C PHE A 988 -20.65 -0.12 27.76
N PHE A 989 -19.55 -0.16 27.02
CA PHE A 989 -18.39 -0.99 27.36
C PHE A 989 -17.79 -0.60 28.72
N SER A 990 -17.64 0.70 29.01
CA SER A 990 -17.14 1.18 30.30
C SER A 990 -18.21 1.15 31.39
N GLN A 991 -17.94 0.42 32.48
CA GLN A 991 -18.84 0.32 33.64
C GLN A 991 -19.09 1.69 34.31
N SER A 992 -18.06 2.53 34.40
CA SER A 992 -18.16 3.89 34.95
C SER A 992 -19.05 4.82 34.10
N MET A 993 -19.04 4.65 32.77
CA MET A 993 -19.92 5.41 31.87
C MET A 993 -21.37 4.96 31.98
N ASN A 994 -21.59 3.65 32.16
CA ASN A 994 -22.93 3.13 32.39
C ASN A 994 -23.53 3.65 33.71
N GLU A 995 -22.73 3.68 34.78
CA GLU A 995 -23.12 4.26 36.07
C GLU A 995 -23.38 5.78 35.96
N ASN A 996 -22.55 6.51 35.22
CA ASN A 996 -22.76 7.94 34.95
C ASN A 996 -24.01 8.22 34.12
N ALA A 997 -24.30 7.43 33.08
CA ALA A 997 -25.50 7.58 32.26
C ALA A 997 -26.77 7.37 33.11
N ILE A 998 -26.80 6.33 33.95
CA ILE A 998 -27.89 6.08 34.89
C ILE A 998 -28.00 7.23 35.92
N ARG A 999 -26.88 7.68 36.48
CA ARG A 999 -26.84 8.79 37.44
C ARG A 999 -27.36 10.10 36.82
N ARG A 1000 -27.01 10.40 35.56
CA ARG A 1000 -27.46 11.60 34.84
C ARG A 1000 -28.96 11.60 34.59
N LEU A 1001 -29.52 10.47 34.13
CA LEU A 1001 -30.97 10.32 33.96
C LEU A 1001 -31.71 10.52 35.29
N HIS A 1002 -31.15 10.01 36.38
CA HIS A 1002 -31.72 10.20 37.71
C HIS A 1002 -31.69 11.68 38.14
N ILE A 1003 -30.55 12.37 37.98
CA ILE A 1003 -30.41 13.80 38.27
C ILE A 1003 -31.35 14.65 37.40
N GLU A 1004 -31.51 14.32 36.12
CA GLU A 1004 -32.44 15.03 35.23
C GLU A 1004 -33.88 14.92 35.72
N HIS A 1005 -34.30 13.70 36.07
CA HIS A 1005 -35.63 13.46 36.63
C HIS A 1005 -35.85 14.25 37.93
N GLU A 1006 -34.89 14.22 38.85
CA GLU A 1006 -34.93 14.99 40.09
C GLU A 1006 -34.98 16.50 39.84
N LEU A 1007 -34.20 17.01 38.89
CA LEU A 1007 -34.16 18.43 38.50
C LEU A 1007 -35.52 18.89 37.95
N ARG A 1008 -36.13 18.14 37.03
CA ARG A 1008 -37.48 18.43 36.51
C ARG A 1008 -38.52 18.45 37.61
N SER A 1009 -38.46 17.48 38.53
CA SER A 1009 -39.36 17.40 39.69
C SER A 1009 -39.18 18.62 40.61
N ALA A 1010 -37.93 18.97 40.93
CA ALA A 1010 -37.62 20.09 41.83
C ALA A 1010 -38.06 21.46 41.28
N ILE A 1011 -37.88 21.71 39.98
CA ILE A 1011 -38.34 22.96 39.34
C ILE A 1011 -39.87 23.04 39.37
N ARG A 1012 -40.57 21.95 39.03
CA ARG A 1012 -42.05 21.91 39.06
C ARG A 1012 -42.61 22.13 40.46
N ASP A 1013 -41.96 21.55 41.46
CA ASP A 1013 -42.44 21.54 42.85
C ASP A 1013 -41.89 22.74 43.67
N ASN A 1014 -41.28 23.74 43.03
CA ASN A 1014 -40.67 24.94 43.64
C ASN A 1014 -39.64 24.64 44.76
N ARG A 1015 -38.81 23.60 44.57
CA ARG A 1015 -37.74 23.19 45.51
C ARG A 1015 -36.38 23.83 45.18
N VAL A 1016 -36.39 24.94 44.46
CA VAL A 1016 -35.20 25.74 44.14
C VAL A 1016 -34.98 26.75 45.26
N GLU A 1017 -33.81 26.67 45.89
CA GLU A 1017 -33.35 27.60 46.92
C GLU A 1017 -32.27 28.52 46.37
N VAL A 1018 -32.14 29.72 46.93
CA VAL A 1018 -31.11 30.69 46.56
C VAL A 1018 -30.28 31.02 47.80
N PHE A 1019 -28.97 30.83 47.66
CA PHE A 1019 -27.99 31.17 48.67
C PHE A 1019 -27.27 32.44 48.22
N TYR A 1020 -26.86 33.28 49.16
CA TYR A 1020 -26.26 34.58 48.91
C TYR A 1020 -24.83 34.61 49.42
N GLN A 1021 -23.89 35.02 48.57
CA GLN A 1021 -22.50 35.23 48.96
C GLN A 1021 -22.16 36.74 48.90
N PRO A 1022 -21.59 37.33 49.97
CA PRO A 1022 -21.26 38.75 49.97
C PRO A 1022 -20.06 39.10 49.10
N LYS A 1023 -20.17 40.21 48.36
CA LYS A 1023 -19.06 40.92 47.71
C LYS A 1023 -18.64 42.09 48.60
N ILE A 1024 -17.39 42.10 49.04
CA ILE A 1024 -16.87 43.08 50.00
C ILE A 1024 -15.92 44.06 49.31
N GLU A 1025 -16.06 45.35 49.59
CA GLU A 1025 -15.11 46.37 49.15
C GLU A 1025 -13.80 46.27 49.96
N VAL A 1026 -12.67 46.11 49.27
CA VAL A 1026 -11.37 45.79 49.89
C VAL A 1026 -10.91 46.87 50.88
N VAL A 1027 -11.16 48.14 50.57
CA VAL A 1027 -10.69 49.28 51.39
C VAL A 1027 -11.63 49.55 52.55
N SER A 1028 -12.93 49.64 52.29
CA SER A 1028 -13.93 50.05 53.29
C SER A 1028 -14.45 48.89 54.13
N GLN A 1029 -14.25 47.64 53.66
CA GLN A 1029 -14.81 46.41 54.22
C GLN A 1029 -16.34 46.41 54.34
N HIS A 1030 -17.03 47.28 53.59
CA HIS A 1030 -18.49 47.28 53.51
C HIS A 1030 -18.95 46.27 52.45
N ILE A 1031 -20.18 45.77 52.64
CA ILE A 1031 -20.85 44.91 51.66
C ILE A 1031 -21.21 45.77 50.45
N ALA A 1032 -20.55 45.53 49.32
CA ALA A 1032 -20.76 46.25 48.07
C ALA A 1032 -21.95 45.67 47.28
N GLY A 1033 -22.07 44.33 47.27
CA GLY A 1033 -23.09 43.57 46.56
C GLY A 1033 -23.19 42.15 47.12
N ILE A 1034 -24.03 41.34 46.49
CA ILE A 1034 -24.16 39.91 46.78
C ILE A 1034 -24.28 39.13 45.49
N GLU A 1035 -23.87 37.88 45.46
CA GLU A 1035 -24.16 36.94 44.37
C GLU A 1035 -25.24 35.94 44.80
N ALA A 1036 -26.22 35.71 43.94
CA ALA A 1036 -27.29 34.74 44.11
C ALA A 1036 -26.92 33.40 43.45
N LEU A 1037 -26.78 32.38 44.28
CA LEU A 1037 -26.32 31.05 43.88
C LEU A 1037 -27.44 30.02 44.06
N ALA A 1038 -27.82 29.37 42.97
CA ALA A 1038 -28.88 28.36 42.97
C ALA A 1038 -28.46 27.11 43.77
N ARG A 1039 -29.39 26.56 44.55
CA ARG A 1039 -29.26 25.28 45.25
C ARG A 1039 -30.55 24.48 45.06
N ILE A 1040 -30.41 23.19 44.82
CA ILE A 1040 -31.56 22.30 44.61
C ILE A 1040 -31.67 21.35 45.79
N ARG A 1041 -32.81 21.36 46.47
CA ARG A 1041 -33.09 20.43 47.56
C ARG A 1041 -33.68 19.14 47.04
N ARG A 1042 -33.00 18.03 47.29
CA ARG A 1042 -33.46 16.66 46.99
C ARG A 1042 -34.62 16.26 47.91
N GLU A 1043 -35.33 15.20 47.54
CA GLU A 1043 -36.49 14.70 48.31
C GLU A 1043 -36.10 14.17 49.70
N ASP A 1044 -34.86 13.67 49.84
CA ASP A 1044 -34.28 13.23 51.10
C ASP A 1044 -33.82 14.39 52.03
N GLY A 1045 -33.94 15.64 51.57
CA GLY A 1045 -33.57 16.84 52.29
C GLY A 1045 -32.14 17.32 52.07
N THR A 1046 -31.31 16.59 51.31
CA THR A 1046 -29.93 16.98 50.97
C THR A 1046 -29.88 17.99 49.83
N ILE A 1047 -28.75 18.69 49.67
CA ILE A 1047 -28.55 19.71 48.61
C ILE A 1047 -27.74 19.10 47.47
N MET A 1048 -28.24 19.23 46.25
CA MET A 1048 -27.54 18.82 45.03
C MET A 1048 -26.46 19.84 44.66
N SER A 1049 -25.27 19.34 44.31
CA SER A 1049 -24.13 20.18 43.91
C SER A 1049 -24.44 20.96 42.62
N PRO A 1050 -24.17 22.28 42.56
CA PRO A 1050 -24.27 23.06 41.32
C PRO A 1050 -23.50 22.47 40.15
N ALA A 1051 -22.32 21.90 40.39
CA ALA A 1051 -21.51 21.25 39.37
C ALA A 1051 -22.19 20.01 38.74
N ASP A 1052 -23.10 19.36 39.47
CA ASP A 1052 -23.82 18.17 38.99
C ASP A 1052 -25.05 18.56 38.13
N PHE A 1053 -25.74 19.66 38.45
CA PHE A 1053 -27.03 19.99 37.81
C PHE A 1053 -27.00 21.16 36.83
N ILE A 1054 -26.10 22.15 36.98
CA ILE A 1054 -26.07 23.32 36.07
C ILE A 1054 -25.74 22.88 34.62
N PRO A 1055 -24.69 22.06 34.37
CA PRO A 1055 -24.41 21.59 33.01
C PRO A 1055 -25.59 20.82 32.41
N LEU A 1056 -26.23 19.96 33.21
CA LEU A 1056 -27.39 19.18 32.80
C LEU A 1056 -28.61 20.07 32.50
N ALA A 1057 -28.84 21.12 33.30
CA ALA A 1057 -29.91 22.08 33.08
C ALA A 1057 -29.71 22.86 31.78
N GLU A 1058 -28.47 23.23 31.44
CA GLU A 1058 -28.14 23.93 30.20
C GLU A 1058 -28.38 23.05 28.97
N GLU A 1059 -27.91 21.80 28.99
CA GLU A 1059 -28.09 20.82 27.92
C GLU A 1059 -29.57 20.47 27.68
N THR A 1060 -30.33 20.26 28.75
CA THR A 1060 -31.76 19.87 28.67
C THR A 1060 -32.70 21.07 28.47
N GLY A 1061 -32.20 22.29 28.67
CA GLY A 1061 -32.97 23.53 28.56
C GLY A 1061 -33.76 23.90 29.82
N LEU A 1062 -33.64 23.09 30.87
CA LEU A 1062 -34.19 23.35 32.19
C LEU A 1062 -33.55 24.55 32.89
N ILE A 1063 -32.40 25.04 32.40
CA ILE A 1063 -31.74 26.24 32.91
C ILE A 1063 -32.61 27.49 32.78
N VAL A 1064 -33.46 27.56 31.74
CA VAL A 1064 -34.35 28.71 31.51
C VAL A 1064 -35.39 28.85 32.63
N PRO A 1065 -36.25 27.85 32.90
CA PRO A 1065 -37.21 27.93 34.00
C PRO A 1065 -36.54 27.98 35.38
N LEU A 1066 -35.38 27.33 35.55
CA LEU A 1066 -34.61 27.41 36.79
C LEU A 1066 -34.15 28.84 37.08
N SER A 1067 -33.53 29.49 36.10
CA SER A 1067 -32.98 30.84 36.26
C SER A 1067 -34.08 31.89 36.41
N GLU A 1068 -35.26 31.69 35.81
CA GLU A 1068 -36.43 32.53 36.08
C GLU A 1068 -36.83 32.45 37.57
N GLN A 1069 -36.90 31.25 38.14
CA GLN A 1069 -37.22 31.09 39.57
C GLN A 1069 -36.16 31.75 40.47
N VAL A 1070 -34.88 31.59 40.12
CA VAL A 1070 -33.76 32.23 40.84
C VAL A 1070 -33.88 33.76 40.78
N LEU A 1071 -34.14 34.34 39.59
CA LEU A 1071 -34.28 35.79 39.43
C LEU A 1071 -35.46 36.34 40.24
N ARG A 1072 -36.63 35.69 40.17
CA ARG A 1072 -37.80 36.10 40.96
C ARG A 1072 -37.51 36.03 42.45
N ARG A 1073 -36.85 34.96 42.92
CA ARG A 1073 -36.48 34.79 44.33
C ARG A 1073 -35.47 35.85 44.78
N ALA A 1074 -34.42 36.08 43.99
CA ALA A 1074 -33.42 37.10 44.26
C ALA A 1074 -34.03 38.51 44.34
N CYS A 1075 -34.98 38.85 43.47
CA CYS A 1075 -35.71 40.13 43.54
C CYS A 1075 -36.48 40.29 44.86
N ARG A 1076 -37.15 39.22 45.33
CA ARG A 1076 -37.91 39.24 46.59
C ARG A 1076 -37.01 39.38 47.80
N ASP A 1077 -35.94 38.59 47.87
CA ASP A 1077 -35.01 38.62 49.00
C ASP A 1077 -34.24 39.96 49.02
N MET A 1078 -33.85 40.50 47.85
CA MET A 1078 -33.17 41.81 47.75
C MET A 1078 -34.03 42.96 48.29
N LYS A 1079 -35.35 42.93 48.06
CA LYS A 1079 -36.27 43.93 48.67
C LYS A 1079 -36.28 43.88 50.19
N GLU A 1080 -36.10 42.71 50.77
CA GLU A 1080 -36.02 42.57 52.22
C GLU A 1080 -34.68 43.09 52.73
N PHE A 1081 -33.59 42.77 52.04
CA PHE A 1081 -32.25 43.27 52.38
C PHE A 1081 -32.18 44.80 52.32
N LEU A 1082 -32.81 45.43 51.32
CA LEU A 1082 -32.84 46.90 51.17
C LEU A 1082 -33.53 47.65 52.31
N LYS A 1083 -34.31 46.96 53.17
CA LYS A 1083 -34.93 47.57 54.37
C LYS A 1083 -33.92 47.72 55.51
N LEU A 1084 -32.81 46.99 55.46
CA LEU A 1084 -31.80 46.98 56.50
C LEU A 1084 -30.74 48.07 56.24
N PRO A 1085 -30.26 48.78 57.26
CA PRO A 1085 -29.11 49.66 57.09
C PRO A 1085 -27.89 48.81 56.69
N GLY A 1086 -26.99 49.32 55.85
CA GLY A 1086 -25.82 48.56 55.38
C GLY A 1086 -26.14 47.46 54.35
N SER A 1087 -27.34 47.50 53.76
CA SER A 1087 -27.77 46.58 52.70
C SER A 1087 -26.82 46.57 51.49
N PRO A 1088 -26.67 45.44 50.79
CA PRO A 1088 -25.96 45.39 49.52
C PRO A 1088 -26.60 46.34 48.50
N ARG A 1089 -25.80 46.83 47.53
CA ARG A 1089 -26.31 47.75 46.51
C ARG A 1089 -27.04 47.04 45.38
N HIS A 1090 -26.57 45.87 44.99
CA HIS A 1090 -27.17 45.03 43.96
C HIS A 1090 -26.99 43.54 44.30
N VAL A 1091 -27.83 42.70 43.68
CA VAL A 1091 -27.68 41.24 43.63
C VAL A 1091 -27.23 40.83 42.24
N ALA A 1092 -26.16 40.05 42.18
CA ALA A 1092 -25.58 39.49 40.98
C ALA A 1092 -26.18 38.11 40.69
N ILE A 1093 -26.55 37.88 39.43
CA ILE A 1093 -27.22 36.65 38.97
C ILE A 1093 -26.55 36.19 37.70
N ASN A 1094 -26.13 34.93 37.67
CA ASN A 1094 -25.53 34.31 36.50
C ASN A 1094 -26.53 34.10 35.36
N LEU A 1095 -26.14 34.48 34.15
CA LEU A 1095 -26.88 34.20 32.92
C LEU A 1095 -26.23 33.04 32.16
N SER A 1096 -27.03 32.03 31.84
CA SER A 1096 -26.58 30.92 31.00
C SER A 1096 -26.50 31.29 29.52
N ALA A 1097 -25.61 30.62 28.79
CA ALA A 1097 -25.47 30.78 27.33
C ALA A 1097 -26.78 30.52 26.58
N ARG A 1098 -27.57 29.54 27.03
CA ARG A 1098 -28.85 29.19 26.39
C ARG A 1098 -29.91 30.28 26.57
N GLN A 1099 -29.94 30.96 27.71
CA GLN A 1099 -30.82 32.12 27.90
C GLN A 1099 -30.38 33.29 27.03
N PHE A 1100 -29.08 33.52 26.92
CA PHE A 1100 -28.50 34.62 26.16
C PHE A 1100 -28.79 34.53 24.65
N LEU A 1101 -28.89 33.30 24.10
CA LEU A 1101 -29.29 33.06 22.72
C LEU A 1101 -30.78 33.34 22.44
N THR A 1102 -31.59 33.49 23.48
CA THR A 1102 -33.03 33.73 23.33
C THR A 1102 -33.29 35.22 23.09
N SER A 1103 -33.81 35.56 21.91
CA SER A 1103 -34.02 36.95 21.45
C SER A 1103 -34.98 37.77 22.33
N SER A 1104 -35.71 37.14 23.25
CA SER A 1104 -36.68 37.75 24.16
C SER A 1104 -36.19 37.93 25.60
N LEU A 1105 -34.92 37.64 25.91
CA LEU A 1105 -34.44 37.67 27.30
C LEU A 1105 -34.61 39.06 27.95
N ALA A 1106 -34.31 40.15 27.24
CA ALA A 1106 -34.45 41.50 27.78
C ALA A 1106 -35.91 41.81 28.15
N PHE A 1107 -36.86 41.42 27.28
CA PHE A 1107 -38.28 41.55 27.56
C PHE A 1107 -38.75 40.69 28.74
N GLN A 1108 -38.23 39.46 28.88
CA GLN A 1108 -38.53 38.59 30.02
C GLN A 1108 -38.02 39.17 31.33
N VAL A 1109 -36.79 39.67 31.35
CA VAL A 1109 -36.21 40.34 32.52
C VAL A 1109 -37.03 41.58 32.88
N GLU A 1110 -37.36 42.43 31.90
CA GLU A 1110 -38.19 43.61 32.11
C GLU A 1110 -39.54 43.25 32.75
N SER A 1111 -40.20 42.22 32.22
CA SER A 1111 -41.47 41.72 32.77
C SER A 1111 -41.32 41.23 34.20
N ILE A 1112 -40.28 40.45 34.51
CA ILE A 1112 -40.05 39.91 35.86
C ILE A 1112 -39.76 41.05 36.85
N LEU A 1113 -38.94 42.02 36.48
CA LEU A 1113 -38.64 43.18 37.34
C LEU A 1113 -39.86 44.06 37.57
N ALA A 1114 -40.74 44.21 36.57
CA ALA A 1114 -42.00 44.92 36.71
C ALA A 1114 -42.97 44.17 37.65
N ASP A 1115 -43.16 42.86 37.45
CA ASP A 1115 -44.01 42.01 38.29
C ASP A 1115 -43.55 42.02 39.74
N GLU A 1116 -42.25 41.83 39.94
CA GLU A 1116 -41.60 41.84 41.25
C GLU A 1116 -41.26 43.25 41.70
N GLN A 1117 -41.75 44.34 41.10
CA GLN A 1117 -41.51 45.75 41.47
C GLN A 1117 -40.08 46.06 41.94
N MET A 1118 -39.08 45.56 41.22
CA MET A 1118 -37.66 45.74 41.54
C MET A 1118 -37.04 46.73 40.57
N HIS A 1119 -36.38 47.76 41.09
CA HIS A 1119 -35.69 48.73 40.23
C HIS A 1119 -34.44 48.09 39.59
N PRO A 1120 -34.23 48.20 38.25
CA PRO A 1120 -33.12 47.57 37.52
C PRO A 1120 -31.72 47.80 38.12
N ARG A 1121 -31.44 49.01 38.64
CA ARG A 1121 -30.21 49.38 39.36
C ARG A 1121 -29.73 48.40 40.45
N HIS A 1122 -30.63 47.58 41.00
CA HIS A 1122 -30.33 46.62 42.07
C HIS A 1122 -30.01 45.22 41.55
N ILE A 1123 -29.99 45.03 40.24
CA ILE A 1123 -29.67 43.76 39.59
C ILE A 1123 -28.38 43.93 38.82
N GLU A 1124 -27.46 42.98 39.02
CA GLU A 1124 -26.27 42.77 38.23
C GLU A 1124 -26.40 41.42 37.53
N PHE A 1125 -26.12 41.35 36.23
CA PHE A 1125 -26.03 40.07 35.53
C PHE A 1125 -24.56 39.71 35.28
N GLU A 1126 -24.23 38.47 35.58
CA GLU A 1126 -22.92 37.88 35.37
C GLU A 1126 -22.95 37.00 34.12
N ILE A 1127 -21.91 37.17 33.30
CA ILE A 1127 -21.86 36.64 31.95
C ILE A 1127 -20.46 36.10 31.72
N THR A 1128 -20.34 34.85 31.34
CA THR A 1128 -19.03 34.23 31.08
C THR A 1128 -18.41 34.72 29.78
N GLU A 1129 -17.08 34.76 29.73
CA GLU A 1129 -16.32 35.17 28.53
C GLU A 1129 -16.71 34.36 27.27
N GLY A 1130 -16.82 33.03 27.41
CA GLY A 1130 -17.16 32.12 26.31
C GLY A 1130 -18.55 32.38 25.72
N MET A 1131 -19.52 32.82 26.53
CA MET A 1131 -20.88 33.15 26.08
C MET A 1131 -20.86 34.28 25.03
N VAL A 1132 -20.07 35.32 25.28
CA VAL A 1132 -20.07 36.55 24.49
C VAL A 1132 -19.25 36.42 23.20
N MET A 1133 -18.23 35.56 23.20
CA MET A 1133 -17.31 35.41 22.06
C MET A 1133 -17.87 34.56 20.91
N SER A 1134 -18.92 33.79 21.14
CA SER A 1134 -19.54 32.92 20.13
C SER A 1134 -20.24 33.70 19.00
N ASP A 1135 -20.88 34.83 19.33
CA ASP A 1135 -21.53 35.77 18.39
C ASP A 1135 -21.47 37.21 18.95
N PRO A 1136 -20.35 37.93 18.75
CA PRO A 1136 -20.07 39.18 19.47
C PRO A 1136 -21.00 40.33 19.07
N GLU A 1137 -21.45 40.42 17.82
CA GLU A 1137 -22.33 41.53 17.38
C GLU A 1137 -23.74 41.38 17.95
N ARG A 1138 -24.25 40.15 17.98
CA ARG A 1138 -25.54 39.86 18.63
C ARG A 1138 -25.44 40.05 20.14
N ALA A 1139 -24.31 39.65 20.73
CA ALA A 1139 -24.05 39.85 22.15
C ALA A 1139 -24.02 41.34 22.52
N ILE A 1140 -23.34 42.20 21.74
CA ILE A 1140 -23.33 43.66 21.95
C ILE A 1140 -24.76 44.20 21.99
N THR A 1141 -25.56 43.88 20.97
CA THR A 1141 -26.95 44.37 20.88
C THR A 1141 -27.78 43.96 22.10
N MET A 1142 -27.61 42.72 22.55
CA MET A 1142 -28.33 42.18 23.71
C MET A 1142 -27.87 42.82 25.03
N LEU A 1143 -26.56 43.00 25.20
CA LEU A 1143 -25.99 43.66 26.37
C LEU A 1143 -26.36 45.13 26.43
N GLU A 1144 -26.40 45.82 25.29
CA GLU A 1144 -26.90 47.21 25.19
C GLU A 1144 -28.36 47.30 25.63
N ASN A 1145 -29.23 46.39 25.16
CA ASN A 1145 -30.64 46.36 25.60
C ASN A 1145 -30.79 46.15 27.12
N LEU A 1146 -29.95 45.31 27.73
CA LEU A 1146 -29.94 45.12 29.17
C LEU A 1146 -29.39 46.37 29.89
N ALA A 1147 -28.27 46.91 29.43
CA ALA A 1147 -27.67 48.10 30.00
C ALA A 1147 -28.61 49.32 29.94
N ASP A 1148 -29.33 49.50 28.84
CA ASP A 1148 -30.32 50.57 28.63
C ASP A 1148 -31.51 50.47 29.59
N MET A 1149 -31.85 49.26 30.05
CA MET A 1149 -32.84 49.03 31.12
C MET A 1149 -32.34 49.55 32.48
N GLY A 1150 -31.03 49.71 32.64
CA GLY A 1150 -30.38 50.18 33.87
C GLY A 1150 -29.96 49.06 34.82
N VAL A 1151 -29.82 47.82 34.34
CA VAL A 1151 -29.14 46.75 35.09
C VAL A 1151 -27.63 46.89 34.98
N GLN A 1152 -26.90 46.39 35.98
CA GLN A 1152 -25.43 46.29 35.91
C GLN A 1152 -25.03 45.01 35.17
N LEU A 1153 -23.88 45.05 34.51
CA LEU A 1153 -23.35 43.92 33.74
C LEU A 1153 -21.92 43.64 34.16
N ALA A 1154 -21.64 42.40 34.50
CA ALA A 1154 -20.35 41.90 34.92
C ALA A 1154 -19.88 40.77 34.00
N LEU A 1155 -18.59 40.77 33.67
CA LEU A 1155 -17.95 39.68 32.95
C LEU A 1155 -17.30 38.72 33.95
N ASP A 1156 -17.65 37.44 33.84
CA ASP A 1156 -17.24 36.36 34.73
C ASP A 1156 -16.21 35.41 34.10
N ASP A 1157 -15.47 34.69 34.95
CA ASP A 1157 -14.42 33.72 34.58
C ASP A 1157 -13.32 34.28 33.63
N PHE A 1158 -12.97 35.57 33.77
CA PHE A 1158 -12.05 36.24 32.84
C PHE A 1158 -10.63 35.69 32.94
N GLY A 1159 -10.07 35.27 31.79
CA GLY A 1159 -8.69 34.79 31.68
C GLY A 1159 -8.55 33.29 31.36
N THR A 1160 -9.65 32.55 31.34
CA THR A 1160 -9.68 31.12 31.01
C THR A 1160 -9.78 30.83 29.50
N GLY A 1161 -10.02 31.85 28.66
CA GLY A 1161 -10.22 31.74 27.21
C GLY A 1161 -9.43 32.73 26.33
N TYR A 1162 -9.65 32.69 25.00
CA TYR A 1162 -9.02 33.58 24.03
C TYR A 1162 -9.78 34.91 23.90
N SER A 1163 -9.53 35.85 24.82
CA SER A 1163 -10.13 37.18 24.76
C SER A 1163 -9.58 38.05 23.63
N SER A 1164 -10.46 38.51 22.74
CA SER A 1164 -10.16 39.62 21.83
C SER A 1164 -10.44 40.96 22.53
N LEU A 1165 -9.36 41.62 22.96
CA LEU A 1165 -9.39 42.97 23.57
C LEU A 1165 -10.17 44.01 22.75
N ALA A 1166 -10.27 43.80 21.42
CA ALA A 1166 -11.01 44.67 20.53
C ALA A 1166 -12.52 44.67 20.82
N TYR A 1167 -13.09 43.53 21.21
CA TYR A 1167 -14.52 43.41 21.54
C TYR A 1167 -14.82 43.80 22.98
N LEU A 1168 -13.91 43.50 23.91
CA LEU A 1168 -14.07 43.89 25.32
C LEU A 1168 -14.27 45.40 25.49
N LYS A 1169 -13.61 46.20 24.64
CA LYS A 1169 -13.79 47.66 24.59
C LYS A 1169 -15.20 48.12 24.15
N ARG A 1170 -15.94 47.29 23.41
CA ARG A 1170 -17.27 47.61 22.87
C ARG A 1170 -18.41 47.16 23.77
N PHE A 1171 -18.18 46.22 24.69
CA PHE A 1171 -19.24 45.73 25.57
C PHE A 1171 -19.57 46.76 26.66
N PRO A 1172 -20.86 46.99 26.98
CA PRO A 1172 -21.29 47.92 28.04
C PRO A 1172 -21.15 47.29 29.44
N LEU A 1173 -19.96 46.80 29.76
CA LEU A 1173 -19.63 46.16 31.04
C LEU A 1173 -19.30 47.20 32.11
N HIS A 1174 -19.57 46.85 33.37
CA HIS A 1174 -19.27 47.69 34.53
C HIS A 1174 -18.18 47.06 35.42
N THR A 1175 -18.20 45.73 35.48
CA THR A 1175 -17.40 44.94 36.41
C THR A 1175 -16.72 43.80 35.66
N LEU A 1176 -15.48 43.48 36.03
CA LEU A 1176 -14.73 42.32 35.56
C LEU A 1176 -14.36 41.45 36.76
N LYS A 1177 -14.72 40.16 36.72
CA LYS A 1177 -14.42 39.19 37.76
C LYS A 1177 -13.22 38.34 37.36
N ILE A 1178 -12.24 38.23 38.25
CA ILE A 1178 -11.04 37.41 38.06
C ILE A 1178 -11.33 36.02 38.60
N ASP A 1179 -11.19 35.02 37.74
CA ASP A 1179 -11.42 33.61 38.06
C ASP A 1179 -10.55 33.15 39.24
N LYS A 1180 -11.14 32.29 40.08
CA LYS A 1180 -10.50 31.71 41.26
C LYS A 1180 -9.14 31.05 40.95
N ALA A 1181 -8.98 30.42 39.79
CA ALA A 1181 -7.75 29.74 39.40
C ALA A 1181 -6.52 30.68 39.41
N PHE A 1182 -6.69 31.98 39.13
CA PHE A 1182 -5.60 32.96 39.20
C PHE A 1182 -5.37 33.51 40.62
N VAL A 1183 -6.35 33.35 41.52
CA VAL A 1183 -6.31 33.88 42.89
C VAL A 1183 -5.77 32.84 43.87
N ASP A 1184 -6.00 31.55 43.62
CA ASP A 1184 -5.55 30.44 44.48
C ASP A 1184 -4.02 30.50 44.71
N ASP A 1185 -3.24 30.66 43.65
CA ASP A 1185 -1.76 30.62 43.70
C ASP A 1185 -1.08 32.00 43.81
N ILE A 1186 -1.83 33.10 43.96
CA ILE A 1186 -1.28 34.48 43.96
C ILE A 1186 -0.23 34.75 45.07
N SER A 1187 -0.26 33.94 46.14
CA SER A 1187 0.67 34.07 47.27
C SER A 1187 1.98 33.31 47.07
N THR A 1188 1.99 32.29 46.21
CA THR A 1188 3.07 31.31 46.02
C THR A 1188 3.74 31.44 44.66
N ASP A 1189 3.00 31.77 43.59
CA ASP A 1189 3.54 31.94 42.23
C ASP A 1189 3.62 33.43 41.84
N ASP A 1190 4.83 33.87 41.48
CA ASP A 1190 5.06 35.21 40.95
C ASP A 1190 4.43 35.41 39.56
N LYS A 1191 4.19 34.34 38.78
CA LYS A 1191 3.51 34.43 37.48
C LYS A 1191 2.04 34.79 37.63
N ASP A 1192 1.29 34.08 38.48
CA ASP A 1192 -0.12 34.37 38.69
C ASP A 1192 -0.32 35.73 39.32
N ARG A 1193 0.58 36.14 40.24
CA ARG A 1193 0.59 37.50 40.77
C ARG A 1193 0.76 38.56 39.67
N ASN A 1194 1.66 38.32 38.71
CA ASN A 1194 1.87 39.24 37.58
C ASN A 1194 0.70 39.20 36.58
N MET A 1195 0.04 38.06 36.40
CA MET A 1195 -1.18 37.96 35.58
C MET A 1195 -2.33 38.74 36.20
N VAL A 1196 -2.63 38.52 37.49
CA VAL A 1196 -3.64 39.27 38.23
C VAL A 1196 -3.35 40.78 38.18
N ALA A 1197 -2.09 41.19 38.37
CA ALA A 1197 -1.69 42.59 38.24
C ALA A 1197 -1.96 43.17 36.84
N SER A 1198 -1.75 42.37 35.79
CA SER A 1198 -2.00 42.76 34.40
C SER A 1198 -3.49 42.87 34.09
N ILE A 1199 -4.30 41.93 34.60
CA ILE A 1199 -5.76 41.94 34.47
C ILE A 1199 -6.34 43.17 35.17
N VAL A 1200 -5.91 43.45 36.40
CA VAL A 1200 -6.34 44.64 37.15
C VAL A 1200 -5.97 45.92 36.40
N ALA A 1201 -4.74 46.03 35.88
CA ALA A 1201 -4.32 47.20 35.11
C ALA A 1201 -5.14 47.36 33.81
N MET A 1202 -5.45 46.27 33.12
CA MET A 1202 -6.26 46.26 31.92
C MET A 1202 -7.70 46.72 32.18
N ALA A 1203 -8.35 46.15 33.21
CA ALA A 1203 -9.70 46.52 33.61
C ALA A 1203 -9.81 48.02 33.92
N HIS A 1204 -8.86 48.57 34.68
CA HIS A 1204 -8.80 50.00 34.96
C HIS A 1204 -8.63 50.86 33.71
N ASN A 1205 -7.81 50.42 32.74
CA ASN A 1205 -7.64 51.12 31.47
C ASN A 1205 -8.92 51.13 30.61
N LEU A 1206 -9.80 50.15 30.81
CA LEU A 1206 -11.12 50.07 30.17
C LEU A 1206 -12.23 50.77 30.98
N GLY A 1207 -11.90 51.29 32.17
CA GLY A 1207 -12.87 51.93 33.07
C GLY A 1207 -13.77 50.95 33.83
N LEU A 1208 -13.38 49.67 33.88
CA LEU A 1208 -14.09 48.60 34.60
C LEU A 1208 -13.58 48.48 36.03
N LYS A 1209 -14.47 48.12 36.96
CA LYS A 1209 -14.09 47.73 38.33
C LYS A 1209 -13.75 46.26 38.39
N VAL A 1210 -12.91 45.85 39.34
CA VAL A 1210 -12.44 44.48 39.46
C VAL A 1210 -13.00 43.80 40.71
N VAL A 1211 -13.46 42.56 40.54
CA VAL A 1211 -13.75 41.63 41.63
C VAL A 1211 -12.78 40.46 41.54
N ALA A 1212 -12.11 40.10 42.63
CA ALA A 1212 -11.34 38.86 42.69
C ALA A 1212 -12.15 37.77 43.41
N GLU A 1213 -12.32 36.63 42.76
CA GLU A 1213 -13.07 35.49 43.29
C GLU A 1213 -12.18 34.49 44.02
N GLY A 1214 -12.80 33.64 44.85
CA GLY A 1214 -12.08 32.57 45.53
C GLY A 1214 -11.05 33.05 46.57
N VAL A 1215 -11.24 34.23 47.16
CA VAL A 1215 -10.34 34.70 48.22
C VAL A 1215 -10.60 33.90 49.51
N GLU A 1216 -9.62 33.10 49.93
CA GLU A 1216 -9.72 32.19 51.07
C GLU A 1216 -8.84 32.62 52.25
N SER A 1217 -7.77 33.39 52.00
CA SER A 1217 -6.77 33.76 53.01
C SER A 1217 -6.56 35.27 53.16
N LYS A 1218 -6.12 35.68 54.35
CA LYS A 1218 -5.70 37.07 54.62
C LYS A 1218 -4.53 37.51 53.74
N THR A 1219 -3.63 36.58 53.39
CA THR A 1219 -2.47 36.88 52.54
C THR A 1219 -2.89 37.26 51.12
N GLN A 1220 -3.84 36.51 50.54
CA GLN A 1220 -4.44 36.85 49.23
C GLN A 1220 -5.10 38.25 49.27
N LEU A 1221 -5.84 38.55 50.34
CA LEU A 1221 -6.47 39.87 50.54
C LEU A 1221 -5.45 41.02 50.53
N GLU A 1222 -4.35 40.92 51.28
CA GLU A 1222 -3.35 42.00 51.34
C GLU A 1222 -2.61 42.20 50.00
N ILE A 1223 -2.41 41.12 49.23
CA ILE A 1223 -1.84 41.20 47.88
C ILE A 1223 -2.82 41.92 46.94
N LEU A 1224 -4.09 41.50 46.91
CA LEU A 1224 -5.13 42.12 46.08
C LEU A 1224 -5.34 43.60 46.43
N LYS A 1225 -5.25 43.94 47.71
CA LYS A 1225 -5.26 45.33 48.20
C LYS A 1225 -4.09 46.15 47.67
N THR A 1226 -2.90 45.55 47.61
CA THR A 1226 -1.70 46.19 47.05
C THR A 1226 -1.84 46.41 45.54
N LEU A 1227 -2.47 45.46 44.84
CA LEU A 1227 -2.79 45.55 43.41
C LEU A 1227 -3.93 46.52 43.09
N ARG A 1228 -4.58 47.11 44.11
CA ARG A 1228 -5.72 48.03 44.00
C ARG A 1228 -6.98 47.41 43.41
N CYS A 1229 -7.21 46.12 43.68
CA CYS A 1229 -8.51 45.48 43.39
C CYS A 1229 -9.60 46.11 44.29
N GLU A 1230 -10.77 46.48 43.72
CA GLU A 1230 -11.84 47.15 44.45
C GLU A 1230 -12.68 46.22 45.31
N PHE A 1231 -13.03 45.04 44.77
CA PHE A 1231 -13.94 44.10 45.42
C PHE A 1231 -13.36 42.70 45.48
N ILE A 1232 -13.82 41.94 46.47
CA ILE A 1232 -13.47 40.55 46.63
C ILE A 1232 -14.66 39.70 47.04
N GLN A 1233 -14.58 38.44 46.67
CA GLN A 1233 -15.56 37.42 47.00
C GLN A 1233 -14.84 36.10 47.30
N GLY A 1234 -15.26 35.39 48.35
CA GLY A 1234 -14.66 34.12 48.72
C GLY A 1234 -14.86 33.75 50.18
N PHE A 1235 -14.40 32.55 50.53
CA PHE A 1235 -14.63 31.94 51.85
C PHE A 1235 -13.92 32.67 53.00
N TYR A 1236 -12.95 33.54 52.72
CA TYR A 1236 -12.31 34.36 53.74
C TYR A 1236 -13.32 35.20 54.54
N PHE A 1237 -14.37 35.71 53.87
CA PHE A 1237 -15.45 36.46 54.53
C PHE A 1237 -16.63 35.57 54.89
N SER A 1238 -17.15 34.85 53.90
CA SER A 1238 -18.25 33.91 54.12
C SER A 1238 -18.44 32.93 52.98
N GLU A 1239 -18.89 31.74 53.33
CA GLU A 1239 -19.50 30.81 52.39
C GLU A 1239 -20.89 31.33 51.96
N PRO A 1240 -21.43 30.86 50.82
CA PRO A 1240 -22.81 31.16 50.44
C PRO A 1240 -23.79 30.75 51.54
N MET A 1241 -24.71 31.65 51.91
CA MET A 1241 -25.63 31.44 53.04
C MET A 1241 -27.09 31.67 52.65
N GLN A 1242 -28.04 31.11 53.41
CA GLN A 1242 -29.46 31.34 53.14
C GLN A 1242 -29.86 32.79 53.45
N ALA A 1243 -31.00 33.25 52.90
CA ALA A 1243 -31.48 34.61 53.09
C ALA A 1243 -31.55 35.03 54.58
N ASP A 1244 -32.07 34.16 55.45
CA ASP A 1244 -32.20 34.42 56.89
C ASP A 1244 -30.83 34.53 57.59
N ASP A 1245 -29.85 33.74 57.17
CA ASP A 1245 -28.47 33.81 57.66
C ASP A 1245 -27.78 35.09 57.16
N PHE A 1246 -28.07 35.49 55.93
CA PHE A 1246 -27.53 36.70 55.33
C PHE A 1246 -28.05 37.96 56.02
N ILE A 1247 -29.33 38.00 56.40
CA ILE A 1247 -29.90 39.08 57.22
C ILE A 1247 -29.13 39.22 58.53
N ARG A 1248 -28.88 38.11 59.23
CA ARG A 1248 -28.10 38.10 60.47
C ARG A 1248 -26.65 38.55 60.24
N TYR A 1249 -26.05 38.17 59.10
CA TYR A 1249 -24.72 38.60 58.71
C TYR A 1249 -24.64 40.12 58.52
N ILE A 1250 -25.60 40.74 57.82
CA ILE A 1250 -25.67 42.20 57.66
C ILE A 1250 -25.69 42.90 59.02
N GLU A 1251 -26.57 42.47 59.95
CA GLU A 1251 -26.71 43.07 61.28
C GLU A 1251 -25.42 42.97 62.11
N GLN A 1252 -24.72 41.83 62.04
CA GLN A 1252 -23.46 41.62 62.76
C GLN A 1252 -22.32 42.45 62.18
N HIS A 1253 -22.21 42.54 60.85
CA HIS A 1253 -21.14 43.26 60.18
C HIS A 1253 -21.17 44.76 60.53
N GLN A 1254 -22.35 45.35 60.72
CA GLN A 1254 -22.49 46.73 61.19
C GLN A 1254 -21.95 46.98 62.60
N THR A 1255 -22.16 46.02 63.50
CA THR A 1255 -21.75 46.15 64.90
C THR A 1255 -20.22 46.14 65.02
N ALA A 1256 -19.53 45.50 64.07
CA ALA A 1256 -18.07 45.45 63.99
C ALA A 1256 -17.44 46.71 63.35
N THR A 1257 -18.10 47.38 62.39
CA THR A 1257 -17.56 48.58 61.71
C THR A 1257 -17.76 49.87 62.52
N THR A 1258 -18.64 49.86 63.53
CA THR A 1258 -18.93 51.02 64.40
C THR A 1258 -18.09 51.03 65.70
N ARG A 1259 -17.23 50.03 65.91
CA ARG A 1259 -16.21 49.96 66.97
C ARG A 1259 -14.82 50.15 66.39
#